data_AF-A0A3Q1GV53-F1
#
_entry.id   AF-A0A3Q1GV53-F1
#
_cell.length_a   1.000
_cell.length_b   1.000
_cell.length_c   1.000
_cell.angle_alpha   90.00
_cell.angle_beta   90.00
_cell.angle_gamma   90.00
#
_symmetry.space_group_name_H-M   'P 1'
#
loop_
_entity.id
_entity.type
_entity.pdbx_description
1 polymer ?
#
loop_
_entity_poly.entity_id
_entity_poly.type
_entity_poly.pdbx_seq_one_letter_code
_entity_poly.pdbx_strand_id
1 'polypeptide(L)'
;MAETVSSARRGRMDFSPVRRHDSNKENDVPVLSLIQFSKAPFLTFGTVKLGTSRSVVLRIENPTVDGDAEVTVEKIPSSKGFSVDHNTFTIQPEGSFSLTVSWTPTEEGGIRELIIFNANGILKHQAVVLGRAEAPKRKKYIKVWKTIKNRDLKSTASVIQHAYRAFVAGKETRKAYLQKKAACVILQAGFRGMTVRTELKKKHQAATVIQSFVRMFFCRKRYFFLQSAAIIIQSRYRALLLCREQQNEFRKLKQATIKIQAVFRGLRVRNDLNKRHNAARTIQAQVRMRRMRLAYLATQHSAIIIQQRYRAKMLMDQQMQRYRRMKCAAVVIQAAYRGHQDRRKIAKMHRAATLIQRMFLTTRDRKQFLAIKAAALACQQRYRAVILARKDRLDYLSKCSAVICLQAAYRGYEVRKRLRIEHMAAVTIQSHFRKHQQRTNYKKLRWASCVLQARYRATKKMRTEVRIIEQRHHSASVIQRAYRAHCERRHYFALKSSVLSIQRRYRANVAAKKQKKQYEQIRKAAIILQAAYRGQRVRKEVACHHQAATVIQSVFRKHREQAKFQGMRLSAIIIQRWYRAHVLQRKDRENFLMHRAATVIQSYWRGSVQRRIFQTKREAAVKLQRRVRAVWLGREERNNYTQMRKAAVTLQKCCRGWIARRQVLEAAQAEKRLRFTSAVFHHVSAIKIQRALRAHWALESAKRQIHSVITIQRWVRARQQRSRYLEDRKKVVIAQRVVKSWLARRHKAASIIQQAVRKFLLLRRQKRVERGIVKAQALWRGHRSRRLNDNPKIVKLRHRLRQVSADVREEDKLCNKTSSALDYLLRYKHFSYILEALKNLETATRLSPECCERLVESGATNVIFTLIRCCNRSVPCMDVITFSIQILLNLSKYHKTIEAVFSVEDSVETLLDLLQRYREKAGDKVAEKGGSIFTKACFLVALLLQDKHRAQEVMKLPKVLDRIRSIYRLTARKHKMDAERTIIKQKINASINGSFFVSATPRKSRPAFAPDWVLRKDKLKDIMDPLRAIQMVADTLCPYS
;
A
#
# COMPACT_ATOMS: atom_id res chain seq x y z
N MET A 1 -4.23 -32.45 -12.18
CA MET A 1 -5.36 -32.12 -11.29
C MET A 1 -6.66 -32.38 -12.02
N ALA A 2 -7.29 -33.54 -11.93
CA ALA A 2 -6.87 -34.88 -11.49
C ALA A 2 -7.74 -35.84 -12.35
N GLU A 3 -7.23 -36.87 -13.01
CA GLU A 3 -6.77 -38.16 -12.44
C GLU A 3 -7.87 -38.85 -11.60
N THR A 4 -8.27 -40.11 -11.81
CA THR A 4 -7.93 -41.10 -12.86
C THR A 4 -8.89 -42.31 -12.82
N VAL A 5 -9.10 -42.97 -13.98
CA VAL A 5 -9.13 -44.45 -14.16
C VAL A 5 -10.23 -45.31 -13.47
N SER A 6 -11.22 -45.73 -14.29
CA SER A 6 -11.71 -47.12 -14.48
C SER A 6 -12.38 -47.88 -13.30
N SER A 7 -12.94 -49.10 -13.41
CA SER A 7 -13.24 -50.03 -14.52
C SER A 7 -14.46 -50.89 -14.11
N ALA A 8 -15.13 -51.55 -15.06
CA ALA A 8 -16.24 -52.46 -14.76
C ALA A 8 -15.76 -53.86 -14.32
N ARG A 9 -16.52 -54.54 -13.45
CA ARG A 9 -16.89 -55.98 -13.64
C ARG A 9 -17.95 -56.52 -12.66
N ARG A 10 -18.89 -57.27 -13.25
CA ARG A 10 -19.63 -58.45 -12.73
C ARG A 10 -19.97 -58.52 -11.23
N GLY A 11 -21.27 -58.44 -10.94
CA GLY A 11 -21.81 -59.04 -9.72
C GLY A 11 -21.85 -60.57 -9.81
N ARG A 12 -21.38 -61.23 -8.76
CA ARG A 12 -21.75 -62.59 -8.37
C ARG A 12 -21.44 -62.77 -6.88
N MET A 13 -22.48 -62.84 -6.05
CA MET A 13 -22.45 -63.55 -4.78
C MET A 13 -23.73 -64.36 -4.72
N ASP A 14 -23.58 -65.67 -4.80
CA ASP A 14 -24.63 -66.63 -4.47
C ASP A 14 -24.79 -66.65 -2.93
N PHE A 15 -26.00 -66.92 -2.43
CA PHE A 15 -26.27 -68.09 -1.58
C PHE A 15 -27.74 -68.15 -1.13
N SER A 16 -28.46 -69.12 -1.73
CA SER A 16 -29.58 -69.93 -1.21
C SER A 16 -30.86 -69.29 -0.60
N PRO A 17 -32.02 -69.97 -0.76
CA PRO A 17 -33.33 -69.37 -0.48
C PRO A 17 -33.78 -69.58 0.98
N VAL A 18 -34.30 -68.52 1.60
CA VAL A 18 -35.00 -68.59 2.89
C VAL A 18 -36.52 -68.62 2.68
N ARG A 19 -37.19 -69.34 3.56
CA ARG A 19 -38.61 -69.72 3.50
C ARG A 19 -39.57 -68.52 3.64
N ARG A 20 -40.72 -68.68 2.97
CA ARG A 20 -42.09 -68.45 3.48
C ARG A 20 -42.21 -67.81 4.87
N HIS A 21 -43.03 -66.78 4.99
CA HIS A 21 -44.38 -66.93 5.58
C HIS A 21 -45.28 -65.73 5.24
N ASP A 22 -46.54 -66.04 4.91
CA ASP A 22 -47.77 -65.24 4.98
C ASP A 22 -48.83 -66.10 4.26
N SER A 23 -49.49 -67.05 4.93
CA SER A 23 -50.57 -66.92 5.94
C SER A 23 -51.90 -66.41 5.35
N ASN A 24 -52.88 -67.32 5.32
CA ASN A 24 -54.34 -67.11 5.20
C ASN A 24 -54.88 -66.21 4.07
N LYS A 25 -55.55 -66.85 3.09
CA LYS A 25 -56.95 -66.54 2.70
C LYS A 25 -57.43 -67.50 1.60
N GLU A 26 -57.91 -68.68 1.99
CA GLU A 26 -58.73 -69.56 1.14
C GLU A 26 -60.22 -69.12 1.10
N ASN A 27 -60.55 -67.95 1.67
CA ASN A 27 -61.91 -67.42 1.80
C ASN A 27 -62.11 -66.03 1.18
N ASP A 28 -61.15 -65.51 0.40
CA ASP A 28 -61.41 -64.32 -0.41
C ASP A 28 -62.13 -64.75 -1.70
N VAL A 29 -63.39 -64.33 -1.87
CA VAL A 29 -64.15 -64.52 -3.12
C VAL A 29 -63.32 -63.94 -4.26
N PRO A 30 -63.03 -64.70 -5.33
CA PRO A 30 -62.21 -64.18 -6.42
C PRO A 30 -62.87 -62.95 -7.04
N VAL A 31 -62.14 -61.84 -7.08
CA VAL A 31 -62.62 -60.57 -7.63
C VAL A 31 -62.02 -60.30 -9.01
N LEU A 32 -62.87 -59.99 -9.99
CA LEU A 32 -62.47 -59.44 -11.28
C LEU A 32 -62.83 -57.94 -11.34
N SER A 33 -61.81 -57.09 -11.25
CA SER A 33 -61.98 -55.63 -11.40
C SER A 33 -61.94 -55.23 -12.88
N LEU A 34 -62.91 -54.42 -13.33
CA LEU A 34 -63.08 -54.00 -14.72
C LEU A 34 -62.20 -52.80 -15.12
N ILE A 35 -60.89 -52.88 -14.82
CA ILE A 35 -59.89 -51.87 -15.20
C ILE A 35 -58.94 -52.37 -16.28
N GLN A 36 -58.47 -51.45 -17.13
CA GLN A 36 -57.56 -51.80 -18.22
C GLN A 36 -56.29 -52.49 -17.68
N PHE A 37 -56.01 -53.70 -18.19
CA PHE A 37 -54.94 -54.61 -17.72
C PHE A 37 -55.14 -55.24 -16.33
N SER A 38 -56.38 -55.44 -15.86
CA SER A 38 -56.64 -56.20 -14.63
C SER A 38 -56.14 -57.66 -14.71
N LYS A 39 -55.72 -58.19 -13.57
CA LYS A 39 -55.18 -59.54 -13.44
C LYS A 39 -56.33 -60.55 -13.37
N ALA A 40 -56.34 -61.52 -14.28
CA ALA A 40 -57.33 -62.59 -14.29
C ALA A 40 -57.34 -63.37 -12.95
N PRO A 41 -58.48 -63.43 -12.23
CA PRO A 41 -58.59 -64.23 -11.02
C PRO A 41 -58.68 -65.72 -11.34
N PHE A 42 -58.40 -66.56 -10.34
CA PHE A 42 -58.47 -68.02 -10.44
C PHE A 42 -59.65 -68.53 -9.62
N LEU A 43 -60.59 -69.20 -10.29
CA LEU A 43 -61.66 -69.96 -9.64
C LEU A 43 -61.22 -71.43 -9.53
N THR A 44 -61.23 -71.98 -8.32
CA THR A 44 -60.82 -73.36 -8.05
C THR A 44 -62.00 -74.19 -7.54
N PHE A 45 -62.39 -75.21 -8.31
CA PHE A 45 -63.45 -76.16 -7.94
C PHE A 45 -62.93 -77.33 -7.09
N GLY A 46 -61.61 -77.44 -6.93
CA GLY A 46 -60.96 -78.54 -6.21
C GLY A 46 -61.15 -79.88 -6.92
N THR A 47 -61.25 -80.96 -6.14
CA THR A 47 -61.55 -82.30 -6.65
C THR A 47 -63.06 -82.57 -6.62
N VAL A 48 -63.63 -82.90 -7.76
CA VAL A 48 -65.06 -83.20 -7.98
C VAL A 48 -65.18 -84.63 -8.52
N LYS A 49 -66.23 -85.38 -8.14
CA LYS A 49 -66.42 -86.75 -8.66
C LYS A 49 -67.16 -86.69 -9.99
N LEU A 50 -66.80 -87.58 -10.93
CA LEU A 50 -67.48 -87.66 -12.23
C LEU A 50 -69.00 -87.77 -12.07
N GLY A 51 -69.74 -86.96 -12.82
CA GLY A 51 -71.21 -86.88 -12.74
C GLY A 51 -71.79 -86.07 -11.58
N THR A 52 -70.98 -85.33 -10.80
CA THR A 52 -71.46 -84.39 -9.77
C THR A 52 -71.07 -82.95 -10.12
N SER A 53 -71.94 -81.98 -9.81
CA SER A 53 -71.71 -80.56 -10.09
C SER A 53 -71.19 -79.82 -8.85
N ARG A 54 -70.32 -78.82 -9.04
CA ARG A 54 -69.89 -77.88 -7.99
C ARG A 54 -69.89 -76.46 -8.52
N SER A 55 -70.35 -75.51 -7.72
CA SER A 55 -70.47 -74.10 -8.08
C SER A 55 -69.58 -73.20 -7.21
N VAL A 56 -69.06 -72.12 -7.79
CA VAL A 56 -68.18 -71.13 -7.15
C VAL A 56 -68.56 -69.73 -7.67
N VAL A 57 -68.67 -68.76 -6.78
CA VAL A 57 -69.01 -67.37 -7.12
C VAL A 57 -67.74 -66.57 -7.48
N LEU A 58 -67.83 -65.79 -8.56
CA LEU A 58 -66.87 -64.75 -8.96
C LEU A 58 -67.53 -63.39 -8.75
N ARG A 59 -66.92 -62.51 -7.97
CA ARG A 59 -67.39 -61.12 -7.84
C ARG A 59 -66.73 -60.26 -8.90
N ILE A 60 -67.52 -59.54 -9.68
CA ILE A 60 -67.05 -58.63 -10.72
C ILE A 60 -67.34 -57.20 -10.24
N GLU A 61 -66.32 -56.35 -10.24
CA GLU A 61 -66.40 -54.99 -9.67
C GLU A 61 -66.14 -53.95 -10.77
N ASN A 62 -66.98 -52.92 -10.82
CA ASN A 62 -66.83 -51.76 -11.69
C ASN A 62 -66.31 -50.55 -10.89
N PRO A 63 -64.99 -50.34 -10.75
CA PRO A 63 -64.45 -49.24 -9.95
C PRO A 63 -64.34 -47.91 -10.71
N THR A 64 -64.96 -47.76 -11.89
CA THR A 64 -64.99 -46.46 -12.57
C THR A 64 -66.04 -45.56 -11.92
N VAL A 65 -65.67 -44.31 -11.64
CA VAL A 65 -66.54 -43.32 -10.97
C VAL A 65 -67.64 -42.80 -11.89
N ASP A 66 -67.39 -42.78 -13.20
CA ASP A 66 -68.31 -42.29 -14.22
C ASP A 66 -68.66 -43.40 -15.23
N GLY A 67 -69.91 -43.86 -15.21
CA GLY A 67 -70.50 -44.75 -16.23
C GLY A 67 -70.69 -46.22 -15.83
N ASP A 68 -71.86 -46.75 -16.19
CA ASP A 68 -72.22 -48.17 -16.01
C ASP A 68 -71.33 -49.08 -16.87
N ALA A 69 -71.04 -50.27 -16.36
CA ALA A 69 -70.36 -51.34 -17.08
C ALA A 69 -71.36 -52.44 -17.46
N GLU A 70 -71.75 -52.50 -18.74
CA GLU A 70 -72.46 -53.64 -19.32
C GLU A 70 -71.44 -54.76 -19.60
N VAL A 71 -71.59 -55.89 -18.91
CA VAL A 71 -70.68 -57.03 -18.97
C VAL A 71 -71.39 -58.20 -19.62
N THR A 72 -70.77 -58.74 -20.69
CA THR A 72 -71.22 -59.96 -21.37
C THR A 72 -70.20 -61.08 -21.20
N VAL A 73 -70.66 -62.32 -20.97
CA VAL A 73 -69.84 -63.53 -20.94
C VAL A 73 -69.63 -64.01 -22.38
N GLU A 74 -68.63 -63.45 -23.05
CA GLU A 74 -68.37 -63.70 -24.47
C GLU A 74 -68.03 -65.18 -24.77
N LYS A 75 -67.35 -65.88 -23.84
CA LYS A 75 -67.01 -67.30 -24.04
C LYS A 75 -66.87 -68.07 -22.75
N ILE A 76 -67.56 -69.21 -22.67
CA ILE A 76 -67.45 -70.21 -21.60
C ILE A 76 -67.23 -71.64 -22.18
N PRO A 77 -66.38 -72.51 -21.57
CA PRO A 77 -66.10 -73.86 -22.09
C PRO A 77 -67.19 -74.91 -21.75
N SER A 78 -68.43 -74.70 -22.21
CA SER A 78 -69.55 -75.59 -21.85
C SER A 78 -69.42 -77.03 -22.34
N SER A 79 -68.68 -77.29 -23.42
CA SER A 79 -68.35 -78.65 -23.87
C SER A 79 -67.44 -79.43 -22.91
N LYS A 80 -66.87 -78.77 -21.89
CA LYS A 80 -66.14 -79.37 -20.77
C LYS A 80 -66.86 -79.25 -19.42
N GLY A 81 -68.18 -79.01 -19.47
CA GLY A 81 -69.07 -79.05 -18.32
C GLY A 81 -69.14 -77.76 -17.50
N PHE A 82 -68.68 -76.62 -18.02
CA PHE A 82 -68.78 -75.32 -17.34
C PHE A 82 -70.01 -74.50 -17.78
N SER A 83 -70.74 -73.94 -16.81
CA SER A 83 -71.86 -73.02 -17.03
C SER A 83 -71.80 -71.82 -16.09
N VAL A 84 -72.56 -70.77 -16.40
CA VAL A 84 -72.77 -69.59 -15.55
C VAL A 84 -74.27 -69.35 -15.38
N ASP A 85 -74.65 -68.68 -14.29
CA ASP A 85 -76.04 -68.31 -14.01
C ASP A 85 -76.53 -67.10 -14.84
N HIS A 86 -75.64 -66.15 -15.18
CA HIS A 86 -75.96 -64.99 -16.03
C HIS A 86 -74.96 -64.79 -17.17
N ASN A 87 -75.46 -64.56 -18.39
CA ASN A 87 -74.62 -64.29 -19.57
C ASN A 87 -74.40 -62.79 -19.84
N THR A 88 -75.31 -61.91 -19.41
CA THR A 88 -75.20 -60.45 -19.58
C THR A 88 -75.80 -59.75 -18.36
N PHE A 89 -75.12 -58.72 -17.84
CA PHE A 89 -75.56 -57.93 -16.70
C PHE A 89 -74.84 -56.57 -16.65
N THR A 90 -75.49 -55.56 -16.09
CA THR A 90 -74.98 -54.18 -15.96
C THR A 90 -74.55 -53.90 -14.52
N ILE A 91 -73.38 -53.29 -14.33
CA ILE A 91 -72.83 -52.92 -13.02
C ILE A 91 -72.68 -51.40 -12.94
N GLN A 92 -73.37 -50.78 -11.97
CA GLN A 92 -73.29 -49.35 -11.67
C GLN A 92 -71.85 -48.92 -11.28
N PRO A 93 -71.50 -47.62 -11.38
CA PRO A 93 -70.26 -47.05 -10.86
C PRO A 93 -70.00 -47.43 -9.39
N GLU A 94 -68.75 -47.78 -9.10
CA GLU A 94 -68.28 -48.34 -7.81
C GLU A 94 -69.04 -49.59 -7.30
N GLY A 95 -69.89 -50.19 -8.15
CA GLY A 95 -70.70 -51.36 -7.83
C GLY A 95 -70.01 -52.72 -8.03
N SER A 96 -70.66 -53.78 -7.55
CA SER A 96 -70.22 -55.16 -7.75
C SER A 96 -71.36 -56.12 -8.06
N PHE A 97 -71.14 -57.07 -8.96
CA PHE A 97 -72.07 -58.16 -9.30
C PHE A 97 -71.44 -59.52 -8.98
N SER A 98 -72.22 -60.46 -8.46
CA SER A 98 -71.73 -61.81 -8.10
C SER A 98 -72.25 -62.83 -9.10
N LEU A 99 -71.35 -63.38 -9.92
CA LEU A 99 -71.66 -64.36 -10.96
C LEU A 99 -71.33 -65.77 -10.47
N THR A 100 -72.27 -66.72 -10.53
CA THR A 100 -72.02 -68.10 -10.12
C THR A 100 -71.57 -68.96 -11.31
N VAL A 101 -70.33 -69.45 -11.24
CA VAL A 101 -69.79 -70.39 -12.23
C VAL A 101 -69.94 -71.82 -11.69
N SER A 102 -70.51 -72.73 -12.49
CA SER A 102 -70.70 -74.14 -12.13
C SER A 102 -69.87 -75.07 -13.02
N TRP A 103 -69.38 -76.17 -12.45
CA TRP A 103 -68.63 -77.20 -13.18
C TRP A 103 -69.13 -78.61 -12.86
N THR A 104 -69.42 -79.37 -13.91
CA THR A 104 -69.83 -80.79 -13.86
C THR A 104 -68.91 -81.62 -14.76
N PRO A 105 -67.85 -82.25 -14.24
CA PRO A 105 -66.92 -83.02 -15.07
C PRO A 105 -67.54 -84.27 -15.68
N THR A 106 -67.37 -84.39 -17.00
CA THR A 106 -67.74 -85.55 -17.83
C THR A 106 -66.56 -86.50 -18.11
N GLU A 107 -65.32 -86.05 -17.95
CA GLU A 107 -64.09 -86.81 -18.24
C GLU A 107 -63.14 -86.79 -17.01
N GLU A 108 -62.41 -87.88 -16.75
CA GLU A 108 -61.47 -87.98 -15.61
C GLU A 108 -60.18 -87.19 -15.89
N GLY A 109 -59.68 -86.44 -14.89
CA GLY A 109 -58.42 -85.70 -15.00
C GLY A 109 -58.48 -84.26 -14.48
N GLY A 110 -57.35 -83.55 -14.56
CA GLY A 110 -57.25 -82.13 -14.21
C GLY A 110 -57.59 -81.23 -15.38
N ILE A 111 -58.43 -80.22 -15.18
CA ILE A 111 -58.80 -79.24 -16.20
C ILE A 111 -58.34 -77.83 -15.82
N ARG A 112 -57.98 -77.04 -16.83
CA ARG A 112 -57.68 -75.62 -16.75
C ARG A 112 -58.17 -74.92 -18.00
N GLU A 113 -59.12 -74.02 -17.86
CA GLU A 113 -59.69 -73.25 -18.97
C GLU A 113 -59.87 -71.78 -18.62
N LEU A 114 -60.31 -70.98 -19.60
CA LEU A 114 -60.60 -69.55 -19.45
C LEU A 114 -62.08 -69.25 -19.72
N ILE A 115 -62.66 -68.37 -18.91
CA ILE A 115 -63.90 -67.66 -19.21
C ILE A 115 -63.52 -66.24 -19.63
N ILE A 116 -64.10 -65.75 -20.73
CA ILE A 116 -63.84 -64.41 -21.28
C ILE A 116 -65.09 -63.56 -21.10
N PHE A 117 -64.88 -62.36 -20.56
CA PHE A 117 -65.90 -61.34 -20.35
C PHE A 117 -65.58 -60.13 -21.24
N ASN A 118 -66.59 -59.50 -21.83
CA ASN A 118 -66.45 -58.24 -22.56
C ASN A 118 -67.26 -57.15 -21.85
N ALA A 119 -66.57 -56.13 -21.36
CA ALA A 119 -67.16 -54.97 -20.69
C ALA A 119 -67.24 -53.78 -21.65
N ASN A 120 -68.43 -53.17 -21.75
CA ASN A 120 -68.75 -52.03 -22.61
C ASN A 120 -68.33 -52.23 -24.08
N GLY A 121 -68.41 -53.47 -24.57
CA GLY A 121 -68.09 -53.88 -25.95
C GLY A 121 -66.60 -53.81 -26.35
N ILE A 122 -65.74 -53.19 -25.54
CA ILE A 122 -64.37 -52.77 -25.91
C ILE A 122 -63.30 -53.51 -25.10
N LEU A 123 -63.56 -53.77 -23.82
CA LEU A 123 -62.55 -54.30 -22.89
C LEU A 123 -62.79 -55.77 -22.55
N LYS A 124 -61.91 -56.63 -23.07
CA LYS A 124 -61.93 -58.07 -22.80
C LYS A 124 -61.17 -58.43 -21.54
N HIS A 125 -61.90 -58.91 -20.54
CA HIS A 125 -61.37 -59.46 -19.29
C HIS A 125 -61.43 -60.99 -19.29
N GLN A 126 -60.66 -61.63 -18.40
CA GLN A 126 -60.55 -63.09 -18.35
C GLN A 126 -60.57 -63.57 -16.90
N ALA A 127 -61.13 -64.75 -16.66
CA ALA A 127 -60.96 -65.50 -15.41
C ALA A 127 -60.53 -66.94 -15.73
N VAL A 128 -59.68 -67.52 -14.88
CA VAL A 128 -59.15 -68.89 -15.06
C VAL A 128 -59.94 -69.85 -14.19
N VAL A 129 -60.54 -70.88 -14.79
CA VAL A 129 -61.23 -71.96 -14.06
C VAL A 129 -60.34 -73.22 -13.96
N LEU A 130 -60.29 -73.81 -12.78
CA LEU A 130 -59.42 -74.93 -12.41
C LEU A 130 -60.16 -76.00 -11.62
N GLY A 131 -59.95 -77.29 -11.94
CA GLY A 131 -60.51 -78.40 -11.17
C GLY A 131 -59.87 -79.75 -11.49
N ARG A 132 -60.19 -80.79 -10.72
CA ARG A 132 -59.82 -82.19 -11.00
C ARG A 132 -61.02 -83.11 -10.84
N ALA A 133 -61.23 -84.00 -11.81
CA ALA A 133 -62.20 -85.07 -11.77
C ALA A 133 -61.55 -86.42 -11.44
N GLU A 134 -62.15 -87.21 -10.54
CA GLU A 134 -61.67 -88.55 -10.15
C GLU A 134 -62.80 -89.60 -10.18
N ALA A 135 -62.48 -90.82 -10.61
CA ALA A 135 -63.39 -91.97 -10.72
C ALA A 135 -63.32 -92.94 -9.50
N PRO A 136 -64.45 -93.58 -9.10
CA PRO A 136 -64.49 -94.45 -7.92
C PRO A 136 -63.88 -95.86 -8.16
N LYS A 137 -62.96 -96.28 -7.27
CA LYS A 137 -62.24 -97.58 -7.33
C LYS A 137 -63.03 -98.73 -6.67
N ARG A 138 -63.10 -99.91 -7.31
CA ARG A 138 -63.78 -101.12 -6.80
C ARG A 138 -62.87 -102.00 -5.91
N LYS A 139 -63.45 -102.61 -4.85
CA LYS A 139 -62.80 -103.60 -3.95
C LYS A 139 -63.07 -105.04 -4.39
N LYS A 140 -62.23 -105.99 -3.98
CA LYS A 140 -62.53 -107.45 -3.97
C LYS A 140 -62.47 -107.97 -2.53
N TYR A 141 -63.40 -108.86 -2.20
CA TYR A 141 -63.56 -109.50 -0.88
C TYR A 141 -63.31 -111.01 -1.00
N ILE A 142 -62.82 -111.63 0.07
CA ILE A 142 -62.76 -113.09 0.21
C ILE A 142 -63.65 -113.50 1.39
N LYS A 143 -64.41 -114.57 1.18
CA LYS A 143 -65.26 -115.33 2.12
C LYS A 143 -65.01 -116.80 1.70
N VAL A 144 -65.07 -117.86 2.49
CA VAL A 144 -66.00 -118.33 3.53
C VAL A 144 -65.16 -119.27 4.47
N TRP A 145 -65.52 -119.62 5.71
CA TRP A 145 -66.31 -120.82 6.05
C TRP A 145 -66.64 -120.95 7.56
N LYS A 146 -67.65 -121.77 7.86
CA LYS A 146 -68.37 -122.03 9.13
C LYS A 146 -69.03 -123.42 8.99
N THR A 147 -69.29 -124.29 9.99
CA THR A 147 -68.97 -124.41 11.44
C THR A 147 -68.89 -125.94 11.73
N ILE A 148 -68.66 -126.52 12.93
CA ILE A 148 -69.59 -126.74 14.06
C ILE A 148 -68.84 -127.56 15.16
N LYS A 149 -69.13 -127.21 16.44
CA LYS A 149 -69.07 -127.90 17.75
C LYS A 149 -68.60 -129.38 17.93
N ASN A 150 -67.93 -129.58 19.09
CA ASN A 150 -68.04 -130.65 20.13
C ASN A 150 -67.91 -132.14 19.71
N ARG A 151 -67.32 -133.06 20.49
CA ARG A 151 -67.08 -133.14 21.96
C ARG A 151 -65.85 -134.05 22.24
N ASP A 152 -65.17 -133.82 23.37
CA ASP A 152 -64.14 -134.63 24.06
C ASP A 152 -62.87 -135.16 23.32
N LEU A 153 -61.78 -135.20 24.09
CA LEU A 153 -60.40 -135.29 23.61
C LEU A 153 -59.92 -136.75 23.38
N LYS A 154 -59.67 -137.18 22.13
CA LYS A 154 -58.40 -137.85 21.69
C LYS A 154 -58.30 -138.40 20.25
N SER A 155 -59.36 -138.64 19.48
CA SER A 155 -59.29 -139.52 18.27
C SER A 155 -59.13 -138.87 16.88
N THR A 156 -59.07 -137.53 16.76
CA THR A 156 -59.26 -136.80 15.48
C THR A 156 -58.12 -136.85 14.45
N ALA A 157 -57.00 -137.54 14.72
CA ALA A 157 -55.74 -137.29 14.00
C ALA A 157 -55.57 -138.01 12.64
N SER A 158 -56.16 -139.19 12.44
CA SER A 158 -55.72 -140.10 11.36
C SER A 158 -56.27 -139.75 9.96
N VAL A 159 -57.56 -139.39 9.84
CA VAL A 159 -58.24 -139.23 8.55
C VAL A 159 -57.73 -138.02 7.74
N ILE A 160 -57.20 -136.99 8.42
CA ILE A 160 -56.72 -135.74 7.79
C ILE A 160 -55.54 -135.99 6.83
N GLN A 161 -54.73 -137.02 7.05
CA GLN A 161 -53.50 -137.24 6.29
C GLN A 161 -53.71 -137.64 4.82
N HIS A 162 -54.82 -138.33 4.50
CA HIS A 162 -55.05 -138.85 3.15
C HIS A 162 -55.52 -137.77 2.16
N ALA A 163 -56.50 -136.94 2.55
CA ALA A 163 -57.07 -135.91 1.68
C ALA A 163 -56.07 -134.82 1.26
N TYR A 164 -55.06 -134.54 2.10
CA TYR A 164 -54.03 -133.53 1.84
C TYR A 164 -53.19 -133.85 0.59
N ARG A 165 -52.88 -135.13 0.33
CA ARG A 165 -51.97 -135.54 -0.74
C ARG A 165 -52.51 -135.24 -2.14
N ALA A 166 -53.81 -135.46 -2.38
CA ALA A 166 -54.45 -135.21 -3.67
C ALA A 166 -54.48 -133.71 -4.05
N PHE A 167 -54.67 -132.83 -3.06
CA PHE A 167 -54.70 -131.37 -3.27
C PHE A 167 -53.35 -130.80 -3.75
N VAL A 168 -52.23 -131.37 -3.30
CA VAL A 168 -50.88 -130.87 -3.63
C VAL A 168 -50.57 -131.05 -5.12
N ALA A 169 -50.89 -132.21 -5.71
CA ALA A 169 -50.58 -132.53 -7.10
C ALA A 169 -51.25 -131.56 -8.11
N GLY A 170 -52.53 -131.22 -7.91
CA GLY A 170 -53.25 -130.27 -8.77
C GLY A 170 -52.76 -128.82 -8.66
N LYS A 171 -52.12 -128.47 -7.55
CA LYS A 171 -51.57 -127.12 -7.31
C LYS A 171 -50.27 -126.87 -8.07
N GLU A 172 -49.42 -127.89 -8.21
CA GLU A 172 -48.13 -127.84 -8.89
C GLU A 172 -48.28 -127.57 -10.41
N THR A 173 -49.13 -128.34 -11.10
CA THR A 173 -49.34 -128.21 -12.55
C THR A 173 -49.91 -126.84 -12.94
N ARG A 174 -50.88 -126.33 -12.16
CA ARG A 174 -51.46 -124.98 -12.36
C ARG A 174 -50.42 -123.86 -12.18
N LYS A 175 -49.49 -124.03 -11.24
CA LYS A 175 -48.41 -123.06 -10.95
C LYS A 175 -47.44 -122.95 -12.14
N ALA A 176 -47.05 -124.07 -12.74
CA ALA A 176 -46.12 -124.09 -13.88
C ALA A 176 -46.67 -123.35 -15.12
N TYR A 177 -47.94 -123.56 -15.47
CA TYR A 177 -48.58 -122.85 -16.60
C TYR A 177 -48.64 -121.33 -16.38
N LEU A 178 -49.02 -120.90 -15.17
CA LEU A 178 -49.11 -119.48 -14.83
C LEU A 178 -47.75 -118.77 -14.91
N GLN A 179 -46.66 -119.43 -14.52
CA GLN A 179 -45.30 -118.89 -14.64
C GLN A 179 -44.91 -118.65 -16.12
N LYS A 180 -45.15 -119.62 -17.02
CA LYS A 180 -44.88 -119.45 -18.47
C LYS A 180 -45.67 -118.28 -19.07
N LYS A 181 -46.98 -118.17 -18.74
CA LYS A 181 -47.81 -117.05 -19.23
C LYS A 181 -47.34 -115.69 -18.69
N ALA A 182 -46.97 -115.60 -17.42
CA ALA A 182 -46.46 -114.36 -16.82
C ALA A 182 -45.16 -113.88 -17.48
N ALA A 183 -44.20 -114.78 -17.71
CA ALA A 183 -42.94 -114.46 -18.37
C ALA A 183 -43.13 -113.88 -19.78
N CYS A 184 -44.02 -114.47 -20.59
CA CYS A 184 -44.32 -113.98 -21.93
C CYS A 184 -44.94 -112.58 -21.93
N VAL A 185 -45.89 -112.30 -21.02
CA VAL A 185 -46.50 -110.97 -20.89
C VAL A 185 -45.49 -109.92 -20.44
N ILE A 186 -44.56 -110.26 -19.54
CA ILE A 186 -43.48 -109.36 -19.09
C ILE A 186 -42.56 -108.98 -20.27
N LEU A 187 -42.15 -109.95 -21.09
CA LEU A 187 -41.31 -109.70 -22.27
C LEU A 187 -42.05 -108.84 -23.32
N GLN A 188 -43.32 -109.12 -23.60
CA GLN A 188 -44.12 -108.33 -24.54
C GLN A 188 -44.34 -106.88 -24.05
N ALA A 189 -44.61 -106.69 -22.75
CA ALA A 189 -44.73 -105.37 -22.14
C ALA A 189 -43.39 -104.61 -22.17
N GLY A 190 -42.27 -105.32 -21.93
CA GLY A 190 -40.92 -104.79 -22.03
C GLY A 190 -40.59 -104.27 -23.43
N PHE A 191 -40.84 -105.09 -24.47
CA PHE A 191 -40.58 -104.71 -25.86
C PHE A 191 -41.46 -103.53 -26.32
N ARG A 192 -42.78 -103.59 -26.12
CA ARG A 192 -43.70 -102.48 -26.45
C ARG A 192 -43.30 -101.19 -25.72
N GLY A 193 -42.92 -101.30 -24.44
CA GLY A 193 -42.45 -100.17 -23.64
C GLY A 193 -41.11 -99.59 -24.12
N MET A 194 -40.22 -100.41 -24.66
CA MET A 194 -38.95 -99.97 -25.26
C MET A 194 -39.19 -99.20 -26.56
N THR A 195 -40.03 -99.72 -27.46
CA THR A 195 -40.38 -99.08 -28.74
C THR A 195 -40.96 -97.68 -28.50
N VAL A 196 -41.98 -97.56 -27.64
CA VAL A 196 -42.61 -96.26 -27.31
C VAL A 196 -41.60 -95.30 -26.67
N ARG A 197 -40.73 -95.76 -25.76
CA ARG A 197 -39.70 -94.90 -25.14
C ARG A 197 -38.67 -94.40 -26.15
N THR A 198 -38.25 -95.22 -27.11
CA THR A 198 -37.32 -94.78 -28.17
C THR A 198 -37.96 -93.78 -29.13
N GLU A 199 -39.23 -93.97 -29.49
CA GLU A 199 -39.97 -93.02 -30.34
C GLU A 199 -40.21 -91.69 -29.61
N LEU A 200 -40.60 -91.73 -28.33
CA LEU A 200 -40.79 -90.54 -27.50
C LEU A 200 -39.49 -89.74 -27.33
N LYS A 201 -38.33 -90.42 -27.22
CA LYS A 201 -37.00 -89.78 -27.16
C LYS A 201 -36.66 -89.06 -28.48
N LYS A 202 -36.95 -89.67 -29.64
CA LYS A 202 -36.81 -89.01 -30.96
C LYS A 202 -37.70 -87.76 -31.06
N LYS A 203 -38.97 -87.85 -30.66
CA LYS A 203 -39.91 -86.70 -30.65
C LYS A 203 -39.44 -85.58 -29.71
N HIS A 204 -38.90 -85.91 -28.53
CA HIS A 204 -38.32 -84.91 -27.62
C HIS A 204 -37.04 -84.26 -28.17
N GLN A 205 -36.16 -85.01 -28.86
CA GLN A 205 -34.99 -84.41 -29.51
C GLN A 205 -35.42 -83.46 -30.64
N ALA A 206 -36.36 -83.85 -31.50
CA ALA A 206 -36.90 -82.99 -32.54
C ALA A 206 -37.53 -81.70 -31.95
N ALA A 207 -38.37 -81.83 -30.92
CA ALA A 207 -38.93 -80.68 -30.21
C ALA A 207 -37.84 -79.78 -29.59
N THR A 208 -36.77 -80.37 -29.03
CA THR A 208 -35.65 -79.61 -28.46
C THR A 208 -34.89 -78.81 -29.52
N VAL A 209 -34.65 -79.40 -30.69
CA VAL A 209 -33.99 -78.73 -31.83
C VAL A 209 -34.87 -77.62 -32.41
N ILE A 210 -36.17 -77.85 -32.57
CA ILE A 210 -37.12 -76.82 -33.01
C ILE A 210 -37.17 -75.67 -31.99
N GLN A 211 -37.27 -75.98 -30.69
CA GLN A 211 -37.26 -74.96 -29.64
C GLN A 211 -35.95 -74.17 -29.57
N SER A 212 -34.79 -74.79 -29.80
CA SER A 212 -33.51 -74.08 -29.84
C SER A 212 -33.41 -73.16 -31.06
N PHE A 213 -33.87 -73.61 -32.24
CA PHE A 213 -33.97 -72.78 -33.44
C PHE A 213 -34.94 -71.60 -33.28
N VAL A 214 -36.12 -71.83 -32.69
CA VAL A 214 -37.11 -70.77 -32.46
C VAL A 214 -36.61 -69.75 -31.42
N ARG A 215 -35.97 -70.19 -30.33
CA ARG A 215 -35.32 -69.29 -29.35
C ARG A 215 -34.20 -68.48 -30.02
N MET A 216 -33.35 -69.12 -30.82
CA MET A 216 -32.30 -68.45 -31.60
C MET A 216 -32.88 -67.45 -32.61
N PHE A 217 -33.97 -67.79 -33.31
CA PHE A 217 -34.66 -66.90 -34.23
C PHE A 217 -35.23 -65.67 -33.53
N PHE A 218 -35.90 -65.80 -32.38
CA PHE A 218 -36.40 -64.65 -31.63
C PHE A 218 -35.27 -63.76 -31.10
N CYS A 219 -34.18 -64.33 -30.60
CA CYS A 219 -32.98 -63.58 -30.22
C CYS A 219 -32.37 -62.84 -31.42
N ARG A 220 -32.25 -63.49 -32.58
CA ARG A 220 -31.71 -62.90 -33.81
C ARG A 220 -32.63 -61.81 -34.37
N LYS A 221 -33.95 -62.00 -34.34
CA LYS A 221 -34.95 -60.99 -34.75
C LYS A 221 -34.91 -59.76 -33.83
N ARG A 222 -34.79 -59.96 -32.51
CA ARG A 222 -34.63 -58.87 -31.53
C ARG A 222 -33.30 -58.12 -31.71
N TYR A 223 -32.20 -58.84 -31.97
CA TYR A 223 -30.91 -58.25 -32.31
C TYR A 223 -31.00 -57.40 -33.59
N PHE A 224 -31.56 -57.92 -34.67
CA PHE A 224 -31.76 -57.16 -35.91
C PHE A 224 -32.67 -55.94 -35.72
N PHE A 225 -33.72 -56.03 -34.89
CA PHE A 225 -34.58 -54.87 -34.62
C PHE A 225 -33.82 -53.76 -33.87
N LEU A 226 -33.00 -54.13 -32.87
CA LEU A 226 -32.13 -53.19 -32.16
C LEU A 226 -31.03 -52.63 -33.06
N GLN A 227 -30.44 -53.44 -33.94
CA GLN A 227 -29.44 -53.03 -34.91
C GLN A 227 -30.03 -52.06 -35.95
N SER A 228 -31.22 -52.35 -36.48
CA SER A 228 -31.93 -51.47 -37.42
C SER A 228 -32.35 -50.17 -36.75
N ALA A 229 -32.87 -50.20 -35.52
CA ALA A 229 -33.17 -48.99 -34.75
C ALA A 229 -31.89 -48.15 -34.51
N ALA A 230 -30.77 -48.80 -34.15
CA ALA A 230 -29.48 -48.13 -34.00
C ALA A 230 -28.99 -47.53 -35.32
N ILE A 231 -29.11 -48.24 -36.44
CA ILE A 231 -28.73 -47.74 -37.78
C ILE A 231 -29.60 -46.56 -38.19
N ILE A 232 -30.92 -46.58 -37.94
CA ILE A 232 -31.84 -45.47 -38.24
C ILE A 232 -31.55 -44.26 -37.36
N ILE A 233 -31.30 -44.45 -36.06
CA ILE A 233 -30.91 -43.36 -35.15
C ILE A 233 -29.55 -42.78 -35.58
N GLN A 234 -28.57 -43.63 -35.88
CA GLN A 234 -27.25 -43.20 -36.36
C GLN A 234 -27.31 -42.51 -37.73
N SER A 235 -28.14 -42.97 -38.67
CA SER A 235 -28.26 -42.36 -40.00
C SER A 235 -28.98 -41.02 -39.93
N ARG A 236 -30.10 -40.92 -39.17
CA ARG A 236 -30.77 -39.62 -38.92
C ARG A 236 -29.90 -38.67 -38.12
N TYR A 237 -29.13 -39.15 -37.14
CA TYR A 237 -28.18 -38.32 -36.39
C TYR A 237 -27.02 -37.84 -37.27
N ARG A 238 -26.44 -38.71 -38.12
CA ARG A 238 -25.43 -38.33 -39.12
C ARG A 238 -26.00 -37.31 -40.12
N ALA A 239 -27.21 -37.51 -40.64
CA ALA A 239 -27.87 -36.55 -41.53
C ALA A 239 -28.15 -35.21 -40.84
N LEU A 240 -28.57 -35.22 -39.57
CA LEU A 240 -28.76 -34.01 -38.76
C LEU A 240 -27.42 -33.29 -38.51
N LEU A 241 -26.35 -34.02 -38.21
CA LEU A 241 -25.01 -33.46 -38.06
C LEU A 241 -24.51 -32.86 -39.38
N LEU A 242 -24.68 -33.55 -40.50
CA LEU A 242 -24.24 -33.11 -41.82
C LEU A 242 -25.05 -31.88 -42.29
N CYS A 243 -26.35 -31.84 -42.00
CA CYS A 243 -27.19 -30.65 -42.19
C CYS A 243 -26.76 -29.49 -41.28
N ARG A 244 -26.46 -29.73 -39.99
CA ARG A 244 -25.94 -28.71 -39.07
C ARG A 244 -24.56 -28.21 -39.48
N GLU A 245 -23.70 -29.08 -40.02
CA GLU A 245 -22.37 -28.73 -40.52
C GLU A 245 -22.48 -27.90 -41.80
N GLN A 246 -23.29 -28.32 -42.78
CA GLN A 246 -23.58 -27.51 -43.97
C GLN A 246 -24.21 -26.16 -43.64
N GLN A 247 -25.18 -26.11 -42.70
CA GLN A 247 -25.72 -24.84 -42.21
C GLN A 247 -24.66 -24.00 -41.49
N ASN A 248 -23.73 -24.62 -40.76
CA ASN A 248 -22.64 -23.89 -40.10
C ASN A 248 -21.60 -23.38 -41.11
N GLU A 249 -21.25 -24.15 -42.15
CA GLU A 249 -20.39 -23.68 -43.24
C GLU A 249 -21.07 -22.59 -44.05
N PHE A 250 -22.37 -22.71 -44.37
CA PHE A 250 -23.13 -21.63 -45.00
C PHE A 250 -23.22 -20.38 -44.10
N ARG A 251 -23.40 -20.53 -42.78
CA ARG A 251 -23.35 -19.40 -41.84
C ARG A 251 -21.95 -18.79 -41.73
N LYS A 252 -20.88 -19.59 -41.75
CA LYS A 252 -19.48 -19.11 -41.78
C LYS A 252 -19.22 -18.36 -43.07
N LEU A 253 -19.64 -18.89 -44.22
CA LEU A 253 -19.55 -18.26 -45.53
C LEU A 253 -20.35 -16.94 -45.56
N LYS A 254 -21.62 -16.95 -45.13
CA LYS A 254 -22.47 -15.75 -45.03
C LYS A 254 -21.87 -14.71 -44.08
N GLN A 255 -21.33 -15.10 -42.92
CA GLN A 255 -20.63 -14.17 -42.02
C GLN A 255 -19.30 -13.66 -42.61
N ALA A 256 -18.54 -14.50 -43.32
CA ALA A 256 -17.31 -14.08 -43.99
C ALA A 256 -17.64 -13.09 -45.11
N THR A 257 -18.65 -13.37 -45.93
CA THR A 257 -19.17 -12.47 -46.97
C THR A 257 -19.69 -11.16 -46.37
N ILE A 258 -20.48 -11.19 -45.30
CA ILE A 258 -20.94 -9.97 -44.60
C ILE A 258 -19.75 -9.19 -44.02
N LYS A 259 -18.74 -9.87 -43.44
CA LYS A 259 -17.51 -9.22 -42.94
C LYS A 259 -16.70 -8.61 -44.07
N ILE A 260 -16.53 -9.31 -45.20
CA ILE A 260 -15.83 -8.80 -46.38
C ILE A 260 -16.59 -7.62 -46.99
N GLN A 261 -17.92 -7.71 -47.12
CA GLN A 261 -18.77 -6.61 -47.58
C GLN A 261 -18.75 -5.42 -46.62
N ALA A 262 -18.76 -5.63 -45.30
CA ALA A 262 -18.65 -4.56 -44.31
C ALA A 262 -17.26 -3.92 -44.29
N VAL A 263 -16.19 -4.72 -44.38
CA VAL A 263 -14.80 -4.25 -44.51
C VAL A 263 -14.62 -3.50 -45.83
N PHE A 264 -15.19 -3.97 -46.94
CA PHE A 264 -15.14 -3.32 -48.24
C PHE A 264 -15.96 -2.03 -48.27
N ARG A 265 -17.20 -2.01 -47.75
CA ARG A 265 -18.00 -0.79 -47.56
C ARG A 265 -17.25 0.21 -46.68
N GLY A 266 -16.69 -0.25 -45.57
CA GLY A 266 -15.87 0.57 -44.67
C GLY A 266 -14.53 1.01 -45.27
N LEU A 267 -13.92 0.24 -46.17
CA LEU A 267 -12.72 0.60 -46.92
C LEU A 267 -13.05 1.62 -48.02
N ARG A 268 -14.16 1.44 -48.73
CA ARG A 268 -14.67 2.38 -49.74
C ARG A 268 -15.00 3.72 -49.09
N VAL A 269 -15.71 3.72 -47.96
CA VAL A 269 -16.01 4.94 -47.18
C VAL A 269 -14.75 5.55 -46.59
N ARG A 270 -13.80 4.78 -46.04
CA ARG A 270 -12.52 5.33 -45.55
C ARG A 270 -11.63 5.87 -46.67
N ASN A 271 -11.60 5.24 -47.84
CA ASN A 271 -10.85 5.73 -49.00
C ASN A 271 -11.50 6.97 -49.61
N ASP A 272 -12.84 7.01 -49.68
CA ASP A 272 -13.56 8.21 -50.13
C ASP A 272 -13.43 9.35 -49.12
N LEU A 273 -13.57 9.08 -47.81
CA LEU A 273 -13.25 10.06 -46.77
C LEU A 273 -11.78 10.48 -46.80
N ASN A 274 -10.82 9.59 -47.06
CA ASN A 274 -9.41 9.99 -47.21
C ASN A 274 -9.18 10.82 -48.47
N LYS A 275 -9.85 10.52 -49.59
CA LYS A 275 -9.83 11.37 -50.79
C LYS A 275 -10.44 12.74 -50.51
N ARG A 276 -11.61 12.80 -49.86
CA ARG A 276 -12.27 14.05 -49.45
C ARG A 276 -11.45 14.83 -48.42
N HIS A 277 -10.83 14.19 -47.43
CA HIS A 277 -9.97 14.84 -46.44
C HIS A 277 -8.63 15.29 -47.03
N ASN A 278 -8.05 14.54 -47.98
CA ASN A 278 -6.85 14.96 -48.67
C ASN A 278 -7.15 16.12 -49.63
N ALA A 279 -8.24 16.05 -50.40
CA ALA A 279 -8.74 17.15 -51.21
C ALA A 279 -9.06 18.38 -50.34
N ALA A 280 -9.80 18.22 -49.24
CA ALA A 280 -10.08 19.30 -48.29
C ALA A 280 -8.81 19.85 -47.64
N ARG A 281 -7.81 19.02 -47.30
CA ARG A 281 -6.54 19.49 -46.74
C ARG A 281 -5.70 20.23 -47.79
N THR A 282 -5.71 19.79 -49.05
CA THR A 282 -5.05 20.47 -50.18
C THR A 282 -5.76 21.79 -50.50
N ILE A 283 -7.08 21.81 -50.58
CA ILE A 283 -7.90 23.01 -50.76
C ILE A 283 -7.71 23.96 -49.57
N GLN A 284 -7.75 23.49 -48.32
CA GLN A 284 -7.48 24.32 -47.14
C GLN A 284 -6.05 24.85 -47.11
N ALA A 285 -5.05 24.06 -47.52
CA ALA A 285 -3.66 24.51 -47.64
C ALA A 285 -3.52 25.56 -48.74
N GLN A 286 -4.14 25.36 -49.91
CA GLN A 286 -4.15 26.31 -51.02
C GLN A 286 -4.98 27.56 -50.72
N VAL A 287 -6.07 27.47 -49.96
CA VAL A 287 -6.86 28.62 -49.49
C VAL A 287 -6.11 29.38 -48.40
N ARG A 288 -5.42 28.71 -47.47
CA ARG A 288 -4.53 29.36 -46.49
C ARG A 288 -3.35 30.04 -47.18
N MET A 289 -2.70 29.36 -48.13
CA MET A 289 -1.62 29.93 -48.96
C MET A 289 -2.14 31.10 -49.80
N ARG A 290 -3.30 30.97 -50.47
CA ARG A 290 -3.92 32.04 -51.26
C ARG A 290 -4.37 33.21 -50.40
N ARG A 291 -4.90 32.98 -49.19
CA ARG A 291 -5.24 34.04 -48.23
C ARG A 291 -3.99 34.77 -47.73
N MET A 292 -2.91 34.04 -47.45
CA MET A 292 -1.61 34.62 -47.09
C MET A 292 -1.00 35.40 -48.25
N ARG A 293 -1.07 34.87 -49.47
CA ARG A 293 -0.59 35.51 -50.71
C ARG A 293 -1.42 36.73 -51.09
N LEU A 294 -2.74 36.70 -50.90
CA LEU A 294 -3.62 37.85 -51.11
C LEU A 294 -3.42 38.91 -50.03
N ALA A 295 -3.21 38.54 -48.76
CA ALA A 295 -2.83 39.49 -47.71
C ALA A 295 -1.46 40.14 -48.03
N TYR A 296 -0.46 39.35 -48.42
CA TYR A 296 0.83 39.85 -48.89
C TYR A 296 0.70 40.78 -50.10
N LEU A 297 -0.06 40.39 -51.14
CA LEU A 297 -0.30 41.22 -52.31
C LEU A 297 -1.10 42.49 -51.98
N ALA A 298 -2.06 42.44 -51.06
CA ALA A 298 -2.77 43.62 -50.59
C ALA A 298 -1.86 44.55 -49.79
N THR A 299 -0.94 44.02 -48.97
CA THR A 299 0.11 44.80 -48.31
C THR A 299 1.10 45.38 -49.33
N GLN A 300 1.49 44.63 -50.35
CA GLN A 300 2.37 45.09 -51.44
C GLN A 300 1.68 46.18 -52.27
N HIS A 301 0.42 46.02 -52.65
CA HIS A 301 -0.37 47.01 -53.37
C HIS A 301 -0.61 48.26 -52.52
N SER A 302 -0.93 48.10 -51.23
CA SER A 302 -1.01 49.22 -50.30
C SER A 302 0.33 49.95 -50.18
N ALA A 303 1.44 49.23 -50.09
CA ALA A 303 2.78 49.81 -50.09
C ALA A 303 3.09 50.53 -51.41
N ILE A 304 2.72 49.97 -52.56
CA ILE A 304 2.88 50.62 -53.88
C ILE A 304 2.02 51.89 -53.98
N ILE A 305 0.76 51.86 -53.54
CA ILE A 305 -0.15 53.02 -53.54
C ILE A 305 0.37 54.10 -52.57
N ILE A 306 0.84 53.72 -51.39
CA ILE A 306 1.48 54.64 -50.43
C ILE A 306 2.78 55.20 -51.03
N GLN A 307 3.61 54.40 -51.70
CA GLN A 307 4.82 54.85 -52.37
C GLN A 307 4.51 55.75 -53.58
N GLN A 308 3.45 55.50 -54.35
CA GLN A 308 3.01 56.33 -55.46
C GLN A 308 2.44 57.66 -54.97
N ARG A 309 1.53 57.64 -53.97
CA ARG A 309 1.02 58.85 -53.31
C ARG A 309 2.13 59.63 -52.63
N TYR A 310 3.08 58.97 -51.97
CA TYR A 310 4.26 59.61 -51.39
C TYR A 310 5.17 60.20 -52.46
N ARG A 311 5.44 59.50 -53.58
CA ARG A 311 6.21 60.05 -54.72
C ARG A 311 5.50 61.25 -55.36
N ALA A 312 4.18 61.20 -55.54
CA ALA A 312 3.38 62.32 -56.02
C ALA A 312 3.42 63.51 -55.04
N LYS A 313 3.27 63.26 -53.73
CA LYS A 313 3.37 64.27 -52.67
C LYS A 313 4.79 64.85 -52.58
N MET A 314 5.83 64.04 -52.76
CA MET A 314 7.22 64.50 -52.79
C MET A 314 7.53 65.28 -54.07
N LEU A 315 6.94 64.94 -55.22
CA LEU A 315 7.01 65.73 -56.46
C LEU A 315 6.28 67.08 -56.30
N MET A 316 5.10 67.08 -55.68
CA MET A 316 4.37 68.29 -55.31
C MET A 316 5.17 69.15 -54.33
N ASP A 317 5.72 68.57 -53.26
CA ASP A 317 6.60 69.27 -52.31
C ASP A 317 7.86 69.81 -53.01
N GLN A 318 8.42 69.08 -53.99
CA GLN A 318 9.60 69.49 -54.74
C GLN A 318 9.28 70.61 -55.73
N GLN A 319 8.10 70.60 -56.37
CA GLN A 319 7.60 71.73 -57.16
C GLN A 319 7.29 72.95 -56.27
N MET A 320 6.62 72.75 -55.13
CA MET A 320 6.35 73.79 -54.13
C MET A 320 7.64 74.38 -53.57
N GLN A 321 8.67 73.56 -53.32
CA GLN A 321 10.00 74.03 -52.95
C GLN A 321 10.72 74.74 -54.10
N ARG A 322 10.57 74.31 -55.36
CA ARG A 322 11.11 75.05 -56.52
C ARG A 322 10.44 76.42 -56.64
N TYR A 323 9.12 76.49 -56.55
CA TYR A 323 8.35 77.74 -56.55
C TYR A 323 8.74 78.65 -55.39
N ARG A 324 8.83 78.12 -54.16
CA ARG A 324 9.32 78.88 -52.99
C ARG A 324 10.76 79.35 -53.15
N ARG A 325 11.68 78.52 -53.67
CA ARG A 325 13.07 78.93 -53.96
C ARG A 325 13.14 79.99 -55.06
N MET A 326 12.31 79.89 -56.09
CA MET A 326 12.19 80.90 -57.14
C MET A 326 11.66 82.23 -56.57
N LYS A 327 10.62 82.20 -55.73
CA LYS A 327 10.10 83.38 -55.03
C LYS A 327 11.12 83.98 -54.06
N CYS A 328 11.82 83.16 -53.27
CA CYS A 328 12.91 83.62 -52.39
C CYS A 328 14.09 84.18 -53.18
N ALA A 329 14.48 83.57 -54.30
CA ALA A 329 15.53 84.08 -55.17
C ALA A 329 15.12 85.43 -55.80
N ALA A 330 13.87 85.58 -56.24
CA ALA A 330 13.33 86.85 -56.72
C ALA A 330 13.37 87.92 -55.62
N VAL A 331 12.94 87.62 -54.39
CA VAL A 331 13.01 88.55 -53.25
C VAL A 331 14.45 88.91 -52.88
N VAL A 332 15.38 87.94 -52.90
CA VAL A 332 16.81 88.18 -52.64
C VAL A 332 17.45 89.00 -53.76
N ILE A 333 17.11 88.78 -55.03
CA ILE A 333 17.59 89.58 -56.16
C ILE A 333 17.01 90.99 -56.09
N GLN A 334 15.71 91.16 -55.77
CA GLN A 334 15.07 92.46 -55.58
C GLN A 334 15.71 93.23 -54.41
N ALA A 335 15.95 92.58 -53.27
CA ALA A 335 16.63 93.18 -52.12
C ALA A 335 18.10 93.51 -52.41
N ALA A 336 18.82 92.62 -53.11
CA ALA A 336 20.20 92.85 -53.52
C ALA A 336 20.31 93.98 -54.55
N TYR A 337 19.34 94.12 -55.46
CA TYR A 337 19.28 95.21 -56.44
C TYR A 337 18.98 96.56 -55.77
N ARG A 338 17.97 96.63 -54.88
CA ARG A 338 17.68 97.83 -54.07
C ARG A 338 18.91 98.24 -53.25
N GLY A 339 19.47 97.30 -52.48
CA GLY A 339 20.69 97.55 -51.71
C GLY A 339 21.94 97.80 -52.56
N HIS A 340 21.95 97.45 -53.85
CA HIS A 340 23.00 97.84 -54.81
C HIS A 340 22.79 99.26 -55.34
N GLN A 341 21.54 99.69 -55.59
CA GLN A 341 21.24 101.09 -55.91
C GLN A 341 21.65 102.00 -54.74
N ASP A 342 21.31 101.64 -53.50
CA ASP A 342 21.70 102.39 -52.31
C ASP A 342 23.23 102.44 -52.14
N ARG A 343 23.91 101.27 -52.21
CA ARG A 343 25.38 101.22 -52.15
C ARG A 343 26.04 101.98 -53.30
N ARG A 344 25.45 102.05 -54.49
CA ARG A 344 25.96 102.84 -55.63
C ARG A 344 25.76 104.34 -55.42
N LYS A 345 24.65 104.76 -54.79
CA LYS A 345 24.41 106.16 -54.38
C LYS A 345 25.40 106.58 -53.29
N ILE A 346 25.55 105.75 -52.25
CA ILE A 346 26.53 105.92 -51.16
C ILE A 346 27.97 105.93 -51.70
N ALA A 347 28.34 105.04 -52.62
CA ALA A 347 29.68 105.02 -53.21
C ALA A 347 29.99 106.26 -54.09
N LYS A 348 28.99 106.84 -54.77
CA LYS A 348 29.14 108.13 -55.44
C LYS A 348 29.36 109.26 -54.42
N MET A 349 28.57 109.29 -53.33
CA MET A 349 28.73 110.28 -52.25
C MET A 349 30.10 110.16 -51.57
N HIS A 350 30.56 108.94 -51.26
CA HIS A 350 31.91 108.73 -50.71
C HIS A 350 33.01 109.09 -51.71
N ARG A 351 32.90 108.78 -53.01
CA ARG A 351 33.91 109.25 -54.00
C ARG A 351 34.00 110.78 -54.04
N ALA A 352 32.87 111.49 -53.99
CA ALA A 352 32.85 112.95 -53.91
C ALA A 352 33.47 113.45 -52.60
N ALA A 353 33.08 112.88 -51.46
CA ALA A 353 33.63 113.22 -50.15
C ALA A 353 35.15 112.95 -50.06
N THR A 354 35.64 111.82 -50.56
CA THR A 354 37.07 111.49 -50.59
C THR A 354 37.84 112.39 -51.56
N LEU A 355 37.26 112.82 -52.67
CA LEU A 355 37.89 113.82 -53.55
C LEU A 355 38.02 115.17 -52.84
N ILE A 356 36.96 115.65 -52.19
CA ILE A 356 36.95 116.91 -51.43
C ILE A 356 37.94 116.84 -50.25
N GLN A 357 37.88 115.76 -49.45
CA GLN A 357 38.79 115.52 -48.32
C GLN A 357 40.25 115.40 -48.78
N ARG A 358 40.54 114.66 -49.85
CA ARG A 358 41.89 114.53 -50.40
C ARG A 358 42.42 115.88 -50.86
N MET A 359 41.63 116.66 -51.61
CA MET A 359 42.05 117.94 -52.17
C MET A 359 42.27 118.99 -51.06
N PHE A 360 41.40 119.01 -50.04
CA PHE A 360 41.60 119.80 -48.83
C PHE A 360 42.89 119.42 -48.07
N LEU A 361 43.09 118.13 -47.79
CA LEU A 361 44.28 117.64 -47.09
C LEU A 361 45.57 117.95 -47.87
N THR A 362 45.63 117.69 -49.17
CA THR A 362 46.82 118.02 -49.98
C THR A 362 47.10 119.52 -50.05
N THR A 363 46.07 120.37 -49.97
CA THR A 363 46.24 121.84 -49.96
C THR A 363 46.71 122.34 -48.60
N ARG A 364 46.14 121.81 -47.51
CA ARG A 364 46.57 122.08 -46.13
C ARG A 364 48.01 121.65 -45.89
N ASP A 365 48.33 120.42 -46.25
CA ASP A 365 49.64 119.82 -46.00
C ASP A 365 50.73 120.48 -46.86
N ARG A 366 50.40 120.96 -48.08
CA ARG A 366 51.30 121.78 -48.90
C ARG A 366 51.57 123.17 -48.28
N LYS A 367 50.56 123.83 -47.67
CA LYS A 367 50.79 125.07 -46.91
C LYS A 367 51.63 124.83 -45.65
N GLN A 368 51.38 123.76 -44.91
CA GLN A 368 52.18 123.39 -43.73
C GLN A 368 53.63 123.02 -44.10
N PHE A 369 53.85 122.28 -45.18
CA PHE A 369 55.21 121.95 -45.65
C PHE A 369 56.03 123.19 -46.01
N LEU A 370 55.43 124.18 -46.68
CA LEU A 370 56.12 125.43 -47.01
C LEU A 370 56.46 126.25 -45.75
N ALA A 371 55.55 126.31 -44.77
CA ALA A 371 55.82 126.95 -43.47
C ALA A 371 56.94 126.23 -42.68
N ILE A 372 56.92 124.89 -42.65
CA ILE A 372 57.96 124.08 -42.00
C ILE A 372 59.31 124.22 -42.72
N LYS A 373 59.34 124.33 -44.06
CA LYS A 373 60.58 124.58 -44.82
C LYS A 373 61.21 125.93 -44.44
N ALA A 374 60.41 126.98 -44.31
CA ALA A 374 60.89 128.29 -43.87
C ALA A 374 61.41 128.27 -42.43
N ALA A 375 60.67 127.64 -41.51
CA ALA A 375 61.09 127.48 -40.11
C ALA A 375 62.34 126.60 -39.95
N ALA A 376 62.50 125.57 -40.79
CA ALA A 376 63.65 124.67 -40.77
C ALA A 376 64.96 125.37 -41.17
N LEU A 377 64.93 126.28 -42.15
CA LEU A 377 66.12 127.06 -42.55
C LEU A 377 66.56 128.02 -41.43
N ALA A 378 65.61 128.70 -40.78
CA ALA A 378 65.88 129.53 -39.59
C ALA A 378 66.40 128.69 -38.41
N CYS A 379 65.85 127.49 -38.18
CA CYS A 379 66.36 126.55 -37.17
C CYS A 379 67.75 126.02 -37.50
N GLN A 380 68.11 125.80 -38.77
CA GLN A 380 69.44 125.26 -39.14
C GLN A 380 70.58 126.25 -38.85
N GLN A 381 70.35 127.56 -39.02
CA GLN A 381 71.32 128.58 -38.59
C GLN A 381 71.43 128.63 -37.05
N ARG A 382 70.32 128.51 -36.32
CA ARG A 382 70.28 128.58 -34.85
C ARG A 382 70.77 127.29 -34.16
N TYR A 383 70.60 126.13 -34.79
CA TYR A 383 71.03 124.80 -34.30
C TYR A 383 72.56 124.66 -34.27
N ARG A 384 73.27 125.25 -35.25
CA ARG A 384 74.75 125.26 -35.26
C ARG A 384 75.34 125.95 -34.03
N ALA A 385 74.70 127.01 -33.54
CA ALA A 385 75.10 127.68 -32.29
C ALA A 385 74.78 126.85 -31.01
N VAL A 386 73.69 126.08 -31.02
CA VAL A 386 73.24 125.28 -29.86
C VAL A 386 74.02 123.97 -29.68
N ILE A 387 74.56 123.38 -30.76
CA ILE A 387 75.37 122.16 -30.68
C ILE A 387 76.70 122.39 -29.96
N LEU A 388 77.32 123.57 -30.12
CA LEU A 388 78.53 123.93 -29.39
C LEU A 388 78.27 123.94 -27.87
N ALA A 389 77.24 124.66 -27.42
CA ALA A 389 76.87 124.81 -26.01
C ALA A 389 76.34 123.52 -25.33
N ARG A 390 76.02 122.46 -26.10
CA ARG A 390 75.61 121.17 -25.54
C ARG A 390 76.76 120.22 -25.23
N LYS A 391 77.94 120.42 -25.83
CA LYS A 391 79.12 119.58 -25.58
C LYS A 391 79.61 119.76 -24.14
N ASP A 392 79.69 121.02 -23.69
CA ASP A 392 80.21 121.38 -22.36
C ASP A 392 79.27 120.96 -21.21
N ARG A 393 77.95 120.89 -21.47
CA ARG A 393 76.95 120.53 -20.44
C ARG A 393 76.82 119.03 -20.17
N LEU A 394 77.24 118.17 -21.10
CA LEU A 394 77.25 116.71 -20.89
C LEU A 394 78.32 116.28 -19.88
N ASP A 395 79.49 116.93 -19.91
CA ASP A 395 80.61 116.62 -19.02
C ASP A 395 80.31 116.95 -17.54
N TYR A 396 79.53 118.01 -17.31
CA TYR A 396 79.03 118.40 -16.00
C TYR A 396 78.03 117.38 -15.40
N LEU A 397 77.09 116.88 -16.21
CA LEU A 397 76.03 115.98 -15.73
C LEU A 397 76.51 114.56 -15.38
N SER A 398 77.57 114.07 -16.06
CA SER A 398 78.18 112.76 -15.75
C SER A 398 78.64 112.69 -14.29
N LYS A 399 79.28 113.76 -13.79
CA LYS A 399 79.84 113.84 -12.43
C LYS A 399 78.76 113.82 -11.34
N CYS A 400 77.58 114.40 -11.61
CA CYS A 400 76.47 114.40 -10.65
C CYS A 400 75.74 113.05 -10.54
N SER A 401 75.70 112.24 -11.60
CA SER A 401 74.94 110.98 -11.64
C SER A 401 75.47 109.93 -10.65
N ALA A 402 76.78 109.89 -10.41
CA ALA A 402 77.41 108.91 -9.51
C ALA A 402 76.98 109.08 -8.04
N VAL A 403 76.74 110.33 -7.60
CA VAL A 403 76.44 110.67 -6.20
C VAL A 403 75.03 110.21 -5.79
N ILE A 404 74.07 110.23 -6.72
CA ILE A 404 72.65 109.96 -6.43
C ILE A 404 72.41 108.46 -6.15
N CYS A 405 73.15 107.55 -6.78
CA CYS A 405 72.99 106.11 -6.57
C CYS A 405 73.36 105.66 -5.14
N LEU A 406 74.39 106.27 -4.53
CA LEU A 406 74.82 105.96 -3.16
C LEU A 406 73.77 106.38 -2.12
N GLN A 407 73.05 107.49 -2.34
CA GLN A 407 72.05 108.01 -1.40
C GLN A 407 70.75 107.18 -1.37
N ALA A 408 70.42 106.49 -2.47
CA ALA A 408 69.22 105.64 -2.55
C ALA A 408 69.36 104.31 -1.79
N ALA A 409 70.56 103.71 -1.79
CA ALA A 409 70.80 102.40 -1.18
C ALA A 409 70.61 102.42 0.36
N TYR A 410 71.07 103.47 1.03
CA TYR A 410 70.98 103.63 2.49
C TYR A 410 69.53 103.81 2.98
N ARG A 411 68.70 104.58 2.26
CA ARG A 411 67.29 104.81 2.61
C ARG A 411 66.43 103.54 2.56
N GLY A 412 66.78 102.56 1.73
CA GLY A 412 66.09 101.27 1.64
C GLY A 412 66.41 100.29 2.78
N TYR A 413 67.49 100.50 3.54
CA TYR A 413 67.91 99.62 4.65
C TYR A 413 67.10 99.88 5.92
N GLU A 414 66.89 101.16 6.29
CA GLU A 414 66.18 101.55 7.51
C GLU A 414 64.73 101.04 7.56
N VAL A 415 64.00 101.09 6.45
CA VAL A 415 62.59 100.62 6.36
C VAL A 415 62.47 99.13 6.64
N ARG A 416 63.43 98.31 6.20
CA ARG A 416 63.42 96.85 6.42
C ARG A 416 63.81 96.45 7.84
N LYS A 417 64.57 97.28 8.55
CA LYS A 417 64.93 97.08 9.97
C LYS A 417 63.71 97.30 10.88
N ARG A 418 62.91 98.33 10.59
CA ARG A 418 61.69 98.69 11.36
C ARG A 418 60.61 97.61 11.29
N LEU A 419 60.29 97.14 10.08
CA LEU A 419 59.28 96.10 9.81
C LEU A 419 59.54 94.75 10.51
N ARG A 420 60.83 94.41 10.75
CA ARG A 420 61.22 93.13 11.35
C ARG A 420 61.02 93.09 12.88
N ILE A 421 61.01 94.26 13.54
CA ILE A 421 60.79 94.40 14.98
C ILE A 421 59.30 94.31 15.30
N GLU A 422 58.45 94.98 14.50
CA GLU A 422 56.99 94.99 14.68
C GLU A 422 56.35 93.60 14.48
N HIS A 423 56.87 92.80 13.55
CA HIS A 423 56.38 91.42 13.33
C HIS A 423 56.74 90.44 14.47
N MET A 424 57.89 90.61 15.14
CA MET A 424 58.26 89.79 16.30
C MET A 424 57.41 90.11 17.55
N ALA A 425 57.05 91.38 17.74
CA ALA A 425 56.15 91.79 18.81
C ALA A 425 54.73 91.21 18.65
N ALA A 426 54.17 91.25 17.43
CA ALA A 426 52.83 90.74 17.14
C ALA A 426 52.67 89.23 17.41
N VAL A 427 53.64 88.41 17.01
CA VAL A 427 53.62 86.95 17.22
C VAL A 427 53.73 86.59 18.71
N THR A 428 54.53 87.34 19.46
CA THR A 428 54.73 87.10 20.89
C THR A 428 53.46 87.40 21.69
N ILE A 429 52.77 88.52 21.40
CA ILE A 429 51.51 88.91 22.04
C ILE A 429 50.37 87.93 21.73
N GLN A 430 50.25 87.48 20.47
CA GLN A 430 49.21 86.54 20.05
C GLN A 430 49.34 85.13 20.68
N SER A 431 50.56 84.70 21.00
CA SER A 431 50.79 83.41 21.68
C SER A 431 50.45 83.45 23.18
N HIS A 432 50.80 84.55 23.88
CA HIS A 432 50.55 84.71 25.31
C HIS A 432 49.06 84.87 25.63
N PHE A 433 48.30 85.60 24.80
CA PHE A 433 46.85 85.77 24.96
C PHE A 433 46.09 84.43 24.85
N ARG A 434 46.41 83.61 23.84
CA ARG A 434 45.80 82.27 23.65
C ARG A 434 46.10 81.31 24.81
N LYS A 435 47.30 81.38 25.39
CA LYS A 435 47.70 80.61 26.59
C LYS A 435 46.96 81.08 27.85
N HIS A 436 46.73 82.38 28.01
CA HIS A 436 45.96 82.95 29.12
C HIS A 436 44.47 82.58 29.05
N GLN A 437 43.86 82.68 27.86
CA GLN A 437 42.44 82.40 27.63
C GLN A 437 42.05 80.94 27.91
N GLN A 438 42.92 79.98 27.57
CA GLN A 438 42.72 78.56 27.96
C GLN A 438 42.89 78.34 29.47
N ARG A 439 43.84 79.03 30.11
CA ARG A 439 44.13 78.85 31.56
C ARG A 439 43.05 79.44 32.46
N THR A 440 42.34 80.49 32.03
CA THR A 440 41.17 81.06 32.74
C THR A 440 39.91 80.22 32.55
N ASN A 441 39.65 79.72 31.34
CA ASN A 441 38.53 78.79 31.10
C ASN A 441 38.69 77.46 31.86
N TYR A 442 39.90 76.89 31.91
CA TYR A 442 40.19 75.68 32.68
C TYR A 442 39.95 75.85 34.20
N LYS A 443 40.33 77.00 34.78
CA LYS A 443 40.06 77.30 36.20
C LYS A 443 38.55 77.43 36.50
N LYS A 444 37.78 78.09 35.62
CA LYS A 444 36.31 78.21 35.76
C LYS A 444 35.62 76.84 35.64
N LEU A 445 36.07 75.98 34.72
CA LEU A 445 35.53 74.63 34.54
C LEU A 445 35.84 73.70 35.73
N ARG A 446 37.05 73.80 36.31
CA ARG A 446 37.47 73.00 37.47
C ARG A 446 36.71 73.39 38.75
N TRP A 447 36.48 74.68 39.00
CA TRP A 447 35.72 75.16 40.16
C TRP A 447 34.24 74.73 40.09
N ALA A 448 33.58 74.93 38.93
CA ALA A 448 32.21 74.48 38.71
C ALA A 448 32.06 72.94 38.88
N SER A 449 33.04 72.17 38.43
CA SER A 449 33.03 70.71 38.54
C SER A 449 33.10 70.21 40.00
N CYS A 450 33.94 70.82 40.85
CA CYS A 450 34.06 70.43 42.25
C CYS A 450 32.76 70.68 43.05
N VAL A 451 32.12 71.84 42.83
CA VAL A 451 30.85 72.19 43.50
C VAL A 451 29.71 71.28 43.06
N LEU A 452 29.64 70.93 41.77
CA LEU A 452 28.64 69.99 41.25
C LEU A 452 28.84 68.57 41.80
N GLN A 453 30.09 68.12 41.91
CA GLN A 453 30.43 66.78 42.41
C GLN A 453 30.14 66.59 43.90
N ALA A 454 30.35 67.62 44.73
CA ALA A 454 30.01 67.58 46.16
C ALA A 454 28.48 67.48 46.37
N ARG A 455 27.71 68.34 45.69
CA ARG A 455 26.23 68.36 45.80
C ARG A 455 25.61 67.07 45.24
N TYR A 456 26.13 66.55 44.12
CA TYR A 456 25.69 65.29 43.53
C TYR A 456 25.94 64.07 44.45
N ARG A 457 27.07 64.01 45.18
CA ARG A 457 27.37 62.89 46.09
C ARG A 457 26.42 62.85 47.29
N ALA A 458 26.05 64.00 47.87
CA ALA A 458 25.06 64.07 48.94
C ALA A 458 23.65 63.63 48.47
N THR A 459 23.16 64.17 47.35
CA THR A 459 21.84 63.80 46.80
C THR A 459 21.78 62.35 46.30
N LYS A 460 22.93 61.75 45.91
CA LYS A 460 23.00 60.35 45.51
C LYS A 460 22.81 59.39 46.69
N LYS A 461 23.38 59.69 47.87
CA LYS A 461 23.26 58.85 49.08
C LYS A 461 21.82 58.80 49.61
N MET A 462 21.17 59.96 49.72
CA MET A 462 19.74 60.08 50.07
C MET A 462 18.83 59.30 49.09
N ARG A 463 19.06 59.44 47.77
CA ARG A 463 18.25 58.76 46.74
C ARG A 463 18.48 57.25 46.67
N THR A 464 19.59 56.72 47.19
CA THR A 464 19.78 55.27 47.30
C THR A 464 19.04 54.67 48.48
N GLU A 465 19.00 55.34 49.64
CA GLU A 465 18.32 54.83 50.83
C GLU A 465 16.79 54.82 50.66
N VAL A 466 16.20 55.89 50.11
CA VAL A 466 14.76 55.94 49.78
C VAL A 466 14.37 54.84 48.78
N ARG A 467 15.19 54.60 47.74
CA ARG A 467 14.93 53.53 46.75
C ARG A 467 15.01 52.12 47.32
N ILE A 468 15.81 51.87 48.35
CA ILE A 468 15.89 50.56 49.02
C ILE A 468 14.61 50.29 49.83
N ILE A 469 14.06 51.32 50.48
CA ILE A 469 12.78 51.22 51.22
C ILE A 469 11.62 51.02 50.23
N GLU A 470 11.54 51.82 49.18
CA GLU A 470 10.54 51.65 48.11
C GLU A 470 10.65 50.28 47.41
N GLN A 471 11.86 49.77 47.15
CA GLN A 471 12.04 48.44 46.57
C GLN A 471 11.50 47.31 47.46
N ARG A 472 11.62 47.42 48.79
CA ARG A 472 11.11 46.39 49.72
C ARG A 472 9.58 46.31 49.69
N HIS A 473 8.89 47.46 49.75
CA HIS A 473 7.42 47.50 49.62
C HIS A 473 6.93 47.16 48.20
N HIS A 474 7.62 47.63 47.16
CA HIS A 474 7.28 47.30 45.77
C HIS A 474 7.46 45.81 45.49
N SER A 475 8.52 45.17 45.99
CA SER A 475 8.75 43.73 45.83
C SER A 475 7.65 42.89 46.49
N ALA A 476 7.23 43.24 47.71
CA ALA A 476 6.12 42.57 48.38
C ALA A 476 4.79 42.70 47.60
N SER A 477 4.46 43.92 47.15
CA SER A 477 3.25 44.18 46.36
C SER A 477 3.29 43.50 44.97
N VAL A 478 4.45 43.44 44.33
CA VAL A 478 4.66 42.74 43.06
C VAL A 478 4.54 41.23 43.24
N ILE A 479 5.08 40.64 44.31
CA ILE A 479 4.95 39.20 44.59
C ILE A 479 3.48 38.82 44.85
N GLN A 480 2.76 39.57 45.68
CA GLN A 480 1.34 39.31 45.96
C GLN A 480 0.46 39.46 44.71
N ARG A 481 0.71 40.48 43.89
CA ARG A 481 0.00 40.73 42.62
C ARG A 481 0.36 39.70 41.55
N ALA A 482 1.63 39.31 41.46
CA ALA A 482 2.11 38.27 40.54
C ALA A 482 1.58 36.89 40.93
N TYR A 483 1.43 36.58 42.22
CA TYR A 483 0.83 35.33 42.68
C TYR A 483 -0.66 35.27 42.34
N ARG A 484 -1.44 36.31 42.62
CA ARG A 484 -2.87 36.39 42.22
C ARG A 484 -3.02 36.30 40.69
N ALA A 485 -2.21 37.04 39.94
CA ALA A 485 -2.20 36.97 38.48
C ALA A 485 -1.67 35.63 37.93
N HIS A 486 -0.82 34.91 38.67
CA HIS A 486 -0.36 33.57 38.32
C HIS A 486 -1.47 32.53 38.55
N CYS A 487 -2.22 32.61 39.64
CA CYS A 487 -3.37 31.76 39.90
C CYS A 487 -4.46 31.95 38.82
N GLU A 488 -4.83 33.19 38.52
CA GLU A 488 -5.77 33.52 37.43
C GLU A 488 -5.25 33.07 36.07
N ARG A 489 -3.98 33.36 35.73
CA ARG A 489 -3.37 32.85 34.48
C ARG A 489 -3.34 31.34 34.44
N ARG A 490 -3.08 30.64 35.55
CA ARG A 490 -3.06 29.17 35.62
C ARG A 490 -4.47 28.60 35.42
N HIS A 491 -5.50 29.22 35.97
CA HIS A 491 -6.89 28.85 35.73
C HIS A 491 -7.31 29.09 34.28
N TYR A 492 -7.00 30.28 33.73
CA TYR A 492 -7.19 30.60 32.31
C TYR A 492 -6.39 29.68 31.38
N PHE A 493 -5.14 29.34 31.69
CA PHE A 493 -4.33 28.41 30.89
C PHE A 493 -4.84 26.98 31.02
N ALA A 494 -5.37 26.54 32.16
CA ALA A 494 -6.02 25.25 32.30
C ALA A 494 -7.31 25.19 31.45
N LEU A 495 -8.17 26.20 31.53
CA LEU A 495 -9.38 26.31 30.71
C LEU A 495 -9.05 26.37 29.21
N LYS A 496 -8.09 27.23 28.82
CA LYS A 496 -7.60 27.37 27.45
C LYS A 496 -6.92 26.09 26.95
N SER A 497 -6.18 25.37 27.80
CA SER A 497 -5.57 24.08 27.45
C SER A 497 -6.65 23.00 27.27
N SER A 498 -7.71 23.00 28.08
CA SER A 498 -8.85 22.11 27.94
C SER A 498 -9.64 22.41 26.66
N VAL A 499 -9.97 23.68 26.39
CA VAL A 499 -10.64 24.12 25.14
C VAL A 499 -9.76 23.82 23.92
N LEU A 500 -8.45 24.11 23.96
CA LEU A 500 -7.53 23.75 22.88
C LEU A 500 -7.38 22.24 22.74
N SER A 501 -7.49 21.46 23.81
CA SER A 501 -7.48 19.99 23.75
C SER A 501 -8.75 19.44 23.12
N ILE A 502 -9.92 20.00 23.44
CA ILE A 502 -11.21 19.67 22.81
C ILE A 502 -11.18 20.09 21.32
N GLN A 503 -10.73 21.30 20.99
CA GLN A 503 -10.59 21.77 19.61
C GLN A 503 -9.55 20.96 18.82
N ARG A 504 -8.41 20.59 19.42
CA ARG A 504 -7.42 19.68 18.81
C ARG A 504 -7.99 18.26 18.65
N ARG A 505 -8.76 17.74 19.60
CA ARG A 505 -9.44 16.44 19.53
C ARG A 505 -10.50 16.45 18.42
N TYR A 506 -11.29 17.50 18.31
CA TYR A 506 -12.28 17.70 17.25
C TYR A 506 -11.60 17.82 15.87
N ARG A 507 -10.60 18.70 15.72
CA ARG A 507 -9.81 18.84 14.49
C ARG A 507 -9.09 17.54 14.13
N ALA A 508 -8.57 16.79 15.10
CA ALA A 508 -7.98 15.47 14.89
C ALA A 508 -9.01 14.41 14.48
N ASN A 509 -10.23 14.44 15.04
CA ASN A 509 -11.33 13.55 14.63
C ASN A 509 -11.85 13.89 13.23
N VAL A 510 -11.94 15.18 12.87
CA VAL A 510 -12.30 15.63 11.52
C VAL A 510 -11.19 15.27 10.52
N ALA A 511 -9.93 15.49 10.88
CA ALA A 511 -8.79 15.06 10.08
C ALA A 511 -8.74 13.53 9.93
N ALA A 512 -9.00 12.76 10.99
CA ALA A 512 -9.07 11.30 10.95
C ALA A 512 -10.25 10.80 10.11
N LYS A 513 -11.43 11.44 10.17
CA LYS A 513 -12.56 11.14 9.26
C LYS A 513 -12.20 11.45 7.80
N LYS A 514 -11.54 12.58 7.52
CA LYS A 514 -11.07 12.95 6.17
C LYS A 514 -10.00 11.99 5.65
N GLN A 515 -9.05 11.61 6.51
CA GLN A 515 -7.96 10.68 6.22
C GLN A 515 -8.47 9.23 6.07
N LYS A 516 -9.50 8.83 6.83
CA LYS A 516 -10.22 7.56 6.63
C LYS A 516 -10.95 7.55 5.28
N LYS A 517 -11.66 8.62 4.92
CA LYS A 517 -12.33 8.75 3.61
C LYS A 517 -11.32 8.73 2.45
N GLN A 518 -10.17 9.40 2.60
CA GLN A 518 -9.06 9.33 1.65
C GLN A 518 -8.45 7.92 1.58
N TYR A 519 -8.25 7.25 2.72
CA TYR A 519 -7.77 5.86 2.75
C TYR A 519 -8.77 4.90 2.11
N GLU A 520 -10.07 5.07 2.32
CA GLU A 520 -11.12 4.29 1.66
C GLU A 520 -11.17 4.57 0.15
N GLN A 521 -10.96 5.81 -0.29
CA GLN A 521 -10.81 6.16 -1.71
C GLN A 521 -9.55 5.55 -2.32
N ILE A 522 -8.39 5.64 -1.64
CA ILE A 522 -7.12 5.03 -2.06
C ILE A 522 -7.24 3.51 -2.06
N ARG A 523 -7.93 2.89 -1.09
CA ARG A 523 -8.17 1.44 -1.03
C ARG A 523 -9.13 1.00 -2.15
N LYS A 524 -10.20 1.73 -2.43
CA LYS A 524 -11.09 1.46 -3.57
C LYS A 524 -10.33 1.60 -4.89
N ALA A 525 -9.58 2.69 -5.07
CA ALA A 525 -8.72 2.90 -6.24
C ALA A 525 -7.65 1.80 -6.37
N ALA A 526 -7.02 1.37 -5.27
CA ALA A 526 -6.03 0.30 -5.28
C ALA A 526 -6.67 -1.07 -5.56
N ILE A 527 -7.86 -1.37 -5.05
CA ILE A 527 -8.61 -2.58 -5.39
C ILE A 527 -9.00 -2.56 -6.87
N ILE A 528 -9.47 -1.43 -7.41
CA ILE A 528 -9.76 -1.25 -8.83
C ILE A 528 -8.48 -1.41 -9.66
N LEU A 529 -7.36 -0.84 -9.24
CA LEU A 529 -6.07 -0.92 -9.95
C LEU A 529 -5.48 -2.35 -9.88
N GLN A 530 -5.62 -3.03 -8.74
CA GLN A 530 -5.20 -4.43 -8.56
C GLN A 530 -6.11 -5.38 -9.34
N ALA A 531 -7.42 -5.14 -9.38
CA ALA A 531 -8.36 -5.91 -10.20
C ALA A 531 -8.13 -5.65 -11.70
N ALA A 532 -7.89 -4.39 -12.10
CA ALA A 532 -7.53 -4.03 -13.46
C ALA A 532 -6.18 -4.64 -13.88
N TYR A 533 -5.18 -4.64 -12.99
CA TYR A 533 -3.87 -5.23 -13.23
C TYR A 533 -3.91 -6.77 -13.23
N ARG A 534 -4.62 -7.41 -12.31
CA ARG A 534 -4.89 -8.87 -12.33
C ARG A 534 -5.63 -9.24 -13.62
N GLY A 535 -6.69 -8.50 -13.94
CA GLY A 535 -7.43 -8.66 -15.20
C GLY A 535 -6.62 -8.30 -16.44
N GLN A 536 -5.57 -7.48 -16.35
CA GLN A 536 -4.66 -7.16 -17.47
C GLN A 536 -3.53 -8.17 -17.60
N ARG A 537 -3.05 -8.75 -16.50
CA ARG A 537 -2.19 -9.94 -16.50
C ARG A 537 -2.92 -11.12 -17.12
N VAL A 538 -4.10 -11.46 -16.62
CA VAL A 538 -4.94 -12.53 -17.18
C VAL A 538 -5.31 -12.22 -18.63
N ARG A 539 -5.66 -10.98 -19.01
CA ARG A 539 -5.87 -10.64 -20.43
C ARG A 539 -4.59 -10.70 -21.27
N LYS A 540 -3.39 -10.48 -20.72
CA LYS A 540 -2.11 -10.66 -21.42
C LYS A 540 -1.75 -12.14 -21.56
N GLU A 541 -1.94 -12.95 -20.53
CA GLU A 541 -1.76 -14.41 -20.56
C GLU A 541 -2.77 -15.04 -21.54
N VAL A 542 -4.07 -14.71 -21.43
CA VAL A 542 -5.12 -15.13 -22.37
C VAL A 542 -4.86 -14.60 -23.78
N ALA A 543 -4.35 -13.37 -23.97
CA ALA A 543 -3.95 -12.88 -25.28
C ALA A 543 -2.70 -13.60 -25.82
N CYS A 544 -1.75 -13.99 -24.97
CA CYS A 544 -0.60 -14.82 -25.35
C CYS A 544 -1.06 -16.23 -25.75
N HIS A 545 -1.95 -16.86 -24.99
CA HIS A 545 -2.57 -18.14 -25.35
C HIS A 545 -3.44 -18.03 -26.61
N HIS A 546 -4.18 -16.93 -26.81
CA HIS A 546 -4.92 -16.69 -28.04
C HIS A 546 -4.00 -16.36 -29.21
N GLN A 547 -2.86 -15.70 -29.01
CA GLN A 547 -1.86 -15.48 -30.06
C GLN A 547 -1.15 -16.79 -30.41
N ALA A 548 -0.73 -17.59 -29.43
CA ALA A 548 -0.18 -18.93 -29.65
C ALA A 548 -1.21 -19.84 -30.34
N ALA A 549 -2.47 -19.86 -29.90
CA ALA A 549 -3.55 -20.58 -30.57
C ALA A 549 -3.85 -20.01 -31.95
N THR A 550 -3.77 -18.69 -32.17
CA THR A 550 -3.93 -18.08 -33.50
C THR A 550 -2.74 -18.37 -34.40
N VAL A 551 -1.52 -18.46 -33.88
CA VAL A 551 -0.33 -18.88 -34.62
C VAL A 551 -0.44 -20.36 -34.97
N ILE A 552 -0.76 -21.25 -34.04
CA ILE A 552 -0.98 -22.68 -34.30
C ILE A 552 -2.15 -22.88 -35.28
N GLN A 553 -3.29 -22.20 -35.08
CA GLN A 553 -4.43 -22.27 -36.00
C GLN A 553 -4.16 -21.61 -37.35
N SER A 554 -3.37 -20.54 -37.43
CA SER A 554 -3.03 -19.90 -38.72
C SER A 554 -1.91 -20.62 -39.44
N VAL A 555 -0.97 -21.26 -38.75
CA VAL A 555 0.03 -22.18 -39.31
C VAL A 555 -0.67 -23.46 -39.78
N PHE A 556 -1.62 -24.02 -39.02
CA PHE A 556 -2.41 -25.18 -39.46
C PHE A 556 -3.37 -24.84 -40.61
N ARG A 557 -4.07 -23.69 -40.57
CA ARG A 557 -4.89 -23.22 -41.69
C ARG A 557 -4.03 -22.88 -42.90
N LYS A 558 -2.87 -22.25 -42.72
CA LYS A 558 -1.88 -22.03 -43.79
C LYS A 558 -1.45 -23.37 -44.36
N HIS A 559 -1.05 -24.35 -43.55
CA HIS A 559 -0.67 -25.68 -44.01
C HIS A 559 -1.82 -26.37 -44.77
N ARG A 560 -3.06 -26.33 -44.27
CA ARG A 560 -4.23 -26.94 -44.91
C ARG A 560 -4.58 -26.28 -46.25
N GLU A 561 -4.60 -24.95 -46.30
CA GLU A 561 -4.89 -24.21 -47.53
C GLU A 561 -3.68 -24.14 -48.46
N GLN A 562 -2.44 -24.33 -47.96
CA GLN A 562 -1.21 -24.47 -48.74
C GLN A 562 -1.08 -25.88 -49.34
N ALA A 563 -1.58 -26.93 -48.66
CA ALA A 563 -1.74 -28.27 -49.23
C ALA A 563 -2.83 -28.29 -50.32
N LYS A 564 -3.99 -27.65 -50.09
CA LYS A 564 -5.00 -27.44 -51.14
C LYS A 564 -4.46 -26.59 -52.29
N PHE A 565 -3.72 -25.52 -52.00
CA PHE A 565 -3.09 -24.69 -53.02
C PHE A 565 -1.99 -25.45 -53.76
N GLN A 566 -1.25 -26.36 -53.12
CA GLN A 566 -0.30 -27.24 -53.80
C GLN A 566 -1.02 -28.25 -54.69
N GLY A 567 -2.13 -28.87 -54.25
CA GLY A 567 -2.98 -29.71 -55.10
C GLY A 567 -3.54 -28.92 -56.29
N MET A 568 -4.16 -27.77 -56.04
CA MET A 568 -4.69 -26.87 -57.08
C MET A 568 -3.58 -26.33 -57.99
N ARG A 569 -2.37 -26.07 -57.47
CA ARG A 569 -1.20 -25.64 -58.26
C ARG A 569 -0.61 -26.80 -59.05
N LEU A 570 -0.66 -28.04 -58.57
CA LEU A 570 -0.26 -29.22 -59.35
C LEU A 570 -1.27 -29.47 -60.47
N SER A 571 -2.58 -29.44 -60.20
CA SER A 571 -3.62 -29.50 -61.24
C SER A 571 -3.50 -28.34 -62.23
N ALA A 572 -3.24 -27.11 -61.75
CA ALA A 572 -3.01 -25.95 -62.61
C ALA A 572 -1.67 -26.05 -63.37
N ILE A 573 -0.62 -26.67 -62.82
CA ILE A 573 0.64 -26.94 -63.55
C ILE A 573 0.42 -28.03 -64.59
N ILE A 574 -0.38 -29.06 -64.33
CA ILE A 574 -0.74 -30.09 -65.31
C ILE A 574 -1.56 -29.46 -66.45
N ILE A 575 -2.60 -28.70 -66.13
CA ILE A 575 -3.42 -27.96 -67.10
C ILE A 575 -2.58 -26.91 -67.84
N GLN A 576 -1.69 -26.16 -67.15
CA GLN A 576 -0.79 -25.20 -67.80
C GLN A 576 0.30 -25.87 -68.62
N ARG A 577 0.78 -27.07 -68.27
CA ARG A 577 1.77 -27.83 -69.05
C ARG A 577 1.12 -28.38 -70.32
N TRP A 578 -0.09 -28.93 -70.20
CA TRP A 578 -0.90 -29.38 -71.33
C TRP A 578 -1.32 -28.21 -72.24
N TYR A 579 -1.84 -27.12 -71.67
CA TYR A 579 -2.19 -25.90 -72.42
C TYR A 579 -0.95 -25.22 -73.02
N ARG A 580 0.20 -25.18 -72.33
CA ARG A 580 1.46 -24.67 -72.92
C ARG A 580 1.96 -25.57 -74.04
N ALA A 581 1.83 -26.90 -73.96
CA ALA A 581 2.17 -27.79 -75.05
C ALA A 581 1.24 -27.59 -76.27
N HIS A 582 -0.07 -27.49 -76.05
CA HIS A 582 -1.05 -27.20 -77.10
C HIS A 582 -0.86 -25.80 -77.72
N VAL A 583 -0.53 -24.79 -76.90
CA VAL A 583 -0.17 -23.45 -77.37
C VAL A 583 1.18 -23.47 -78.11
N LEU A 584 2.19 -24.23 -77.66
CA LEU A 584 3.44 -24.41 -78.43
C LEU A 584 3.15 -25.01 -79.80
N GLN A 585 2.36 -26.09 -79.86
CA GLN A 585 1.98 -26.75 -81.11
C GLN A 585 1.23 -25.83 -82.08
N ARG A 586 0.35 -24.94 -81.57
CA ARG A 586 -0.24 -23.88 -82.41
C ARG A 586 0.76 -22.80 -82.81
N LYS A 587 1.66 -22.40 -81.90
CA LYS A 587 2.63 -21.33 -82.14
C LYS A 587 3.75 -21.75 -83.09
N ASP A 588 4.17 -23.02 -83.09
CA ASP A 588 5.13 -23.56 -84.05
C ASP A 588 4.49 -23.67 -85.45
N ARG A 589 3.19 -24.00 -85.52
CA ARG A 589 2.42 -23.98 -86.77
C ARG A 589 2.19 -22.55 -87.29
N GLU A 590 1.93 -21.57 -86.42
CA GLU A 590 1.89 -20.15 -86.77
C GLU A 590 3.27 -19.60 -87.16
N ASN A 591 4.35 -19.97 -86.45
CA ASN A 591 5.72 -19.57 -86.75
C ASN A 591 6.17 -20.14 -88.10
N PHE A 592 5.82 -21.38 -88.45
CA PHE A 592 6.09 -21.96 -89.77
C PHE A 592 5.41 -21.14 -90.89
N LEU A 593 4.14 -20.75 -90.69
CA LEU A 593 3.41 -19.90 -91.63
C LEU A 593 3.94 -18.45 -91.66
N MET A 594 4.35 -17.90 -90.52
CA MET A 594 4.95 -16.57 -90.41
C MET A 594 6.36 -16.49 -90.98
N HIS A 595 7.20 -17.52 -90.84
CA HIS A 595 8.52 -17.53 -91.47
C HIS A 595 8.40 -17.49 -92.99
N ARG A 596 7.45 -18.24 -93.57
CA ARG A 596 7.13 -18.21 -95.01
C ARG A 596 6.62 -16.84 -95.49
N ALA A 597 5.88 -16.11 -94.66
CA ALA A 597 5.46 -14.72 -94.95
C ALA A 597 6.57 -13.68 -94.71
N ALA A 598 7.44 -13.91 -93.72
CA ALA A 598 8.51 -12.99 -93.34
C ALA A 598 9.62 -12.90 -94.38
N THR A 599 9.97 -14.00 -95.07
CA THR A 599 10.92 -13.96 -96.20
C THR A 599 10.43 -13.03 -97.33
N VAL A 600 9.12 -12.97 -97.57
CA VAL A 600 8.50 -12.11 -98.60
C VAL A 600 8.45 -10.64 -98.18
N ILE A 601 8.39 -10.34 -96.88
CA ILE A 601 8.37 -8.95 -96.35
C ILE A 601 9.78 -8.40 -96.09
N GLN A 602 10.76 -9.25 -95.74
CA GLN A 602 12.14 -8.83 -95.47
C GLN A 602 12.88 -8.29 -96.69
N SER A 603 12.52 -8.72 -97.91
CA SER A 603 13.03 -8.14 -99.16
C SER A 603 12.55 -6.70 -99.35
N TYR A 604 11.29 -6.41 -99.03
CA TYR A 604 10.67 -5.10 -99.24
C TYR A 604 11.11 -4.04 -98.20
N TRP A 605 11.33 -4.45 -96.93
CA TRP A 605 11.78 -3.52 -95.89
C TRP A 605 13.24 -3.05 -96.10
N ARG A 606 14.14 -3.94 -96.54
CA ARG A 606 15.54 -3.56 -96.87
C ARG A 606 15.60 -2.44 -97.92
N GLY A 607 14.77 -2.51 -98.98
CA GLY A 607 14.72 -1.53 -100.07
C GLY A 607 14.16 -0.12 -99.73
N SER A 608 13.62 0.09 -98.53
CA SER A 608 13.09 1.39 -98.09
C SER A 608 13.91 2.06 -96.97
N VAL A 609 14.73 1.30 -96.22
CA VAL A 609 15.70 1.86 -95.28
C VAL A 609 16.83 2.61 -96.02
N GLN A 610 17.41 2.02 -97.08
CA GLN A 610 18.44 2.70 -97.89
C GLN A 610 17.93 3.97 -98.58
N ARG A 611 16.66 4.00 -99.00
CA ARG A 611 16.03 5.19 -99.60
C ARG A 611 15.92 6.37 -98.62
N ARG A 612 15.79 6.10 -97.32
CA ARG A 612 15.66 7.13 -96.26
C ARG A 612 17.01 7.71 -95.82
N ILE A 613 18.10 6.96 -95.99
CA ILE A 613 19.49 7.42 -95.73
C ILE A 613 20.02 8.29 -96.88
N PHE A 614 19.51 8.10 -98.11
CA PHE A 614 19.89 8.91 -99.27
C PHE A 614 19.34 10.35 -99.23
N GLN A 615 18.08 10.55 -98.84
CA GLN A 615 17.49 11.89 -98.80
C GLN A 615 18.10 12.80 -97.72
N THR A 616 18.48 12.26 -96.56
CA THR A 616 19.11 13.04 -95.48
C THR A 616 20.51 13.55 -95.82
N LYS A 617 21.24 12.89 -96.74
CA LYS A 617 22.51 13.41 -97.28
C LYS A 617 22.30 14.54 -98.32
N ARG A 618 21.18 14.53 -99.05
CA ARG A 618 20.86 15.50 -100.12
C ARG A 618 20.46 16.88 -99.57
N GLU A 619 19.79 16.96 -98.43
CA GLU A 619 19.35 18.25 -97.84
C GLU A 619 20.46 19.05 -97.16
N ALA A 620 21.55 18.39 -96.74
CA ALA A 620 22.70 19.06 -96.12
C ALA A 620 23.53 19.87 -97.12
N ALA A 621 23.67 19.39 -98.37
CA ALA A 621 24.48 20.04 -99.40
C ALA A 621 23.88 21.37 -99.90
N VAL A 622 22.56 21.45 -100.06
CA VAL A 622 21.87 22.62 -100.64
C VAL A 622 21.90 23.86 -99.74
N LYS A 623 22.02 23.68 -98.42
CA LYS A 623 22.11 24.80 -97.46
C LYS A 623 23.48 25.49 -97.45
N LEU A 624 24.55 24.80 -97.86
CA LEU A 624 25.90 25.35 -97.89
C LEU A 624 26.17 26.20 -99.15
N GLN A 625 25.58 25.81 -100.29
CA GLN A 625 25.83 26.45 -101.59
C GLN A 625 25.21 27.85 -101.75
N ARG A 626 24.17 28.21 -100.98
CA ARG A 626 23.51 29.53 -101.08
C ARG A 626 24.29 30.69 -100.46
N ARG A 627 25.29 30.45 -99.60
CA ARG A 627 25.96 31.51 -98.81
C ARG A 627 27.23 32.08 -99.45
N VAL A 628 27.83 31.38 -100.41
CA VAL A 628 29.10 31.79 -101.06
C VAL A 628 28.87 32.74 -102.25
N ARG A 629 27.77 32.61 -103.01
CA ARG A 629 27.48 33.48 -104.18
C ARG A 629 27.10 34.93 -103.84
N ALA A 630 26.73 35.24 -102.59
CA ALA A 630 26.30 36.58 -102.20
C ALA A 630 27.45 37.56 -101.84
N VAL A 631 28.69 37.06 -101.69
CA VAL A 631 29.84 37.88 -101.22
C VAL A 631 30.72 38.38 -102.37
N TRP A 632 30.71 37.68 -103.51
CA TRP A 632 31.61 37.99 -104.64
C TRP A 632 31.19 39.23 -105.44
N LEU A 633 29.90 39.39 -105.73
CA LEU A 633 29.38 40.49 -106.58
C LEU A 633 29.47 41.90 -105.93
N GLY A 634 29.68 42.00 -104.62
CA GLY A 634 29.70 43.29 -103.91
C GLY A 634 31.04 44.03 -103.90
N ARG A 635 32.09 43.48 -104.51
CA ARG A 635 33.47 44.00 -104.39
C ARG A 635 33.98 44.77 -105.62
N GLU A 636 33.34 44.60 -106.78
CA GLU A 636 33.85 45.08 -108.07
C GLU A 636 33.26 46.46 -108.46
N GLU A 637 31.94 46.65 -108.35
CA GLU A 637 31.28 47.96 -108.59
C GLU A 637 31.83 49.10 -107.71
N ARG A 638 32.36 48.76 -106.52
CA ARG A 638 32.76 49.75 -105.52
C ARG A 638 34.07 50.48 -105.88
N ASN A 639 34.93 49.89 -106.70
CA ASN A 639 36.18 50.53 -107.13
C ASN A 639 35.91 51.62 -108.19
N ASN A 640 35.14 51.31 -109.24
CA ASN A 640 34.93 52.22 -110.38
C ASN A 640 34.24 53.55 -109.96
N TYR A 641 33.30 53.52 -109.01
CA TYR A 641 32.65 54.72 -108.48
C TYR A 641 33.61 55.68 -107.72
N THR A 642 34.70 55.16 -107.15
CA THR A 642 35.61 56.00 -106.32
C THR A 642 36.64 56.81 -107.10
N GLN A 643 36.85 56.50 -108.38
CA GLN A 643 37.83 57.19 -109.21
C GLN A 643 37.23 58.43 -109.89
N MET A 644 36.01 58.30 -110.43
CA MET A 644 35.31 59.41 -111.11
C MET A 644 34.90 60.55 -110.14
N ARG A 645 34.58 60.23 -108.89
CA ARG A 645 34.17 61.22 -107.86
C ARG A 645 35.31 62.13 -107.37
N LYS A 646 36.58 61.76 -107.56
CA LYS A 646 37.73 62.54 -107.04
C LYS A 646 38.08 63.76 -107.89
N ALA A 647 37.85 63.72 -109.20
CA ALA A 647 38.19 64.81 -110.12
C ALA A 647 37.30 66.05 -109.91
N ALA A 648 35.98 65.88 -109.99
CA ALA A 648 35.01 67.00 -109.94
C ALA A 648 34.96 67.75 -108.59
N VAL A 649 35.25 67.06 -107.48
CA VAL A 649 35.18 67.64 -106.12
C VAL A 649 36.30 68.64 -105.86
N THR A 650 37.44 68.56 -106.55
CA THR A 650 38.62 69.37 -106.22
C THR A 650 38.46 70.82 -106.66
N LEU A 651 37.89 71.07 -107.85
CA LEU A 651 37.74 72.42 -108.40
C LEU A 651 36.62 73.23 -107.69
N GLN A 652 35.49 72.60 -107.39
CA GLN A 652 34.33 73.28 -106.77
C GLN A 652 34.51 73.60 -105.27
N LYS A 653 35.51 72.99 -104.62
CA LYS A 653 35.73 73.06 -103.16
C LYS A 653 36.49 74.32 -102.71
N CYS A 654 37.28 74.92 -103.59
CA CYS A 654 38.13 76.06 -103.25
C CYS A 654 37.34 77.37 -103.07
N CYS A 655 36.57 77.80 -104.08
CA CYS A 655 35.84 79.08 -104.04
C CYS A 655 34.73 79.10 -102.99
N ARG A 656 33.88 78.05 -102.93
CA ARG A 656 32.82 77.93 -101.89
C ARG A 656 33.41 77.86 -100.48
N GLY A 657 34.62 77.31 -100.34
CA GLY A 657 35.29 77.18 -99.05
C GLY A 657 35.75 78.51 -98.45
N TRP A 658 36.09 79.53 -99.24
CA TRP A 658 36.62 80.80 -98.68
C TRP A 658 35.52 81.65 -98.03
N ILE A 659 34.39 81.86 -98.73
CA ILE A 659 33.27 82.68 -98.24
C ILE A 659 32.63 82.05 -96.99
N ALA A 660 32.39 80.73 -97.01
CA ALA A 660 31.86 80.01 -95.86
C ALA A 660 32.80 80.05 -94.63
N ARG A 661 34.12 80.03 -94.81
CA ARG A 661 35.08 80.06 -93.68
C ARG A 661 35.02 81.35 -92.87
N ARG A 662 34.69 82.49 -93.49
CA ARG A 662 34.56 83.79 -92.79
C ARG A 662 33.32 83.83 -91.91
N GLN A 663 32.15 83.45 -92.43
CA GLN A 663 30.89 83.43 -91.66
C GLN A 663 30.87 82.33 -90.57
N VAL A 664 31.50 81.18 -90.82
CA VAL A 664 31.62 80.10 -89.81
C VAL A 664 32.52 80.49 -88.64
N LEU A 665 33.56 81.31 -88.84
CA LEU A 665 34.45 81.74 -87.75
C LEU A 665 33.73 82.58 -86.69
N GLU A 666 32.89 83.53 -87.10
CA GLU A 666 32.12 84.38 -86.20
C GLU A 666 31.03 83.59 -85.46
N ALA A 667 30.27 82.74 -86.19
CA ALA A 667 29.28 81.85 -85.59
C ALA A 667 29.90 80.85 -84.59
N ALA A 668 31.04 80.25 -84.93
CA ALA A 668 31.73 79.30 -84.06
C ALA A 668 32.29 79.95 -82.78
N GLN A 669 32.68 81.23 -82.81
CA GLN A 669 33.10 81.97 -81.61
C GLN A 669 31.93 82.37 -80.70
N ALA A 670 30.73 82.59 -81.24
CA ALA A 670 29.52 82.76 -80.44
C ALA A 670 29.11 81.42 -79.78
N GLU A 671 29.11 80.33 -80.56
CA GLU A 671 28.72 79.02 -80.05
C GLU A 671 29.71 78.44 -79.03
N LYS A 672 31.03 78.66 -79.20
CA LYS A 672 32.05 78.30 -78.18
C LYS A 672 31.77 78.97 -76.84
N ARG A 673 31.36 80.25 -76.83
CA ARG A 673 31.03 80.98 -75.60
C ARG A 673 29.80 80.41 -74.91
N LEU A 674 28.76 80.05 -75.66
CA LEU A 674 27.55 79.42 -75.11
C LEU A 674 27.81 78.00 -74.57
N ARG A 675 28.58 77.19 -75.31
CA ARG A 675 28.99 75.84 -74.89
C ARG A 675 29.91 75.86 -73.67
N PHE A 676 30.82 76.83 -73.56
CA PHE A 676 31.68 77.00 -72.38
C PHE A 676 30.89 77.42 -71.13
N THR A 677 29.97 78.38 -71.23
CA THR A 677 29.15 78.79 -70.07
C THR A 677 28.18 77.68 -69.64
N SER A 678 27.60 76.93 -70.58
CA SER A 678 26.83 75.72 -70.29
C SER A 678 27.68 74.66 -69.58
N ALA A 679 28.87 74.32 -70.11
CA ALA A 679 29.77 73.34 -69.49
C ALA A 679 30.18 73.76 -68.06
N VAL A 680 30.56 75.03 -67.85
CA VAL A 680 30.89 75.57 -66.52
C VAL A 680 29.68 75.51 -65.58
N PHE A 681 28.47 75.84 -66.05
CA PHE A 681 27.25 75.71 -65.26
C PHE A 681 26.96 74.25 -64.85
N HIS A 682 27.15 73.30 -65.76
CA HIS A 682 26.97 71.87 -65.48
C HIS A 682 28.07 71.33 -64.55
N HIS A 683 29.34 71.71 -64.72
CA HIS A 683 30.42 71.33 -63.80
C HIS A 683 30.24 71.93 -62.39
N VAL A 684 29.89 73.21 -62.27
CA VAL A 684 29.62 73.84 -60.96
C VAL A 684 28.39 73.21 -60.30
N SER A 685 27.36 72.85 -61.07
CA SER A 685 26.19 72.13 -60.56
C SER A 685 26.55 70.71 -60.14
N ALA A 686 27.37 69.99 -60.90
CA ALA A 686 27.89 68.67 -60.54
C ALA A 686 28.73 68.72 -59.27
N ILE A 687 29.63 69.70 -59.11
CA ILE A 687 30.43 69.91 -57.89
C ILE A 687 29.52 70.22 -56.70
N LYS A 688 28.49 71.06 -56.86
CA LYS A 688 27.50 71.33 -55.80
C LYS A 688 26.74 70.07 -55.40
N ILE A 689 26.30 69.25 -56.36
CA ILE A 689 25.61 67.98 -56.12
C ILE A 689 26.57 66.96 -55.46
N GLN A 690 27.80 66.82 -55.94
CA GLN A 690 28.81 65.92 -55.36
C GLN A 690 29.19 66.35 -53.93
N ARG A 691 29.33 67.65 -53.66
CA ARG A 691 29.61 68.17 -52.31
C ARG A 691 28.43 67.96 -51.36
N ALA A 692 27.20 68.17 -51.82
CA ALA A 692 25.99 67.85 -51.06
C ALA A 692 25.82 66.34 -50.81
N LEU A 693 26.13 65.49 -51.80
CA LEU A 693 26.08 64.04 -51.68
C LEU A 693 27.15 63.52 -50.72
N ARG A 694 28.38 64.04 -50.78
CA ARG A 694 29.45 63.73 -49.82
C ARG A 694 29.10 64.19 -48.41
N ALA A 695 28.52 65.39 -48.24
CA ALA A 695 28.04 65.85 -46.94
C ALA A 695 26.89 64.99 -46.39
N HIS A 696 25.95 64.58 -47.26
CA HIS A 696 24.88 63.64 -46.90
C HIS A 696 25.44 62.27 -46.51
N TRP A 697 26.41 61.72 -47.25
CA TRP A 697 27.05 60.44 -46.92
C TRP A 697 27.89 60.52 -45.64
N ALA A 698 28.57 61.65 -45.37
CA ALA A 698 29.27 61.88 -44.11
C ALA A 698 28.28 61.94 -42.93
N LEU A 699 27.17 62.67 -43.06
CA LEU A 699 26.10 62.73 -42.07
C LEU A 699 25.46 61.35 -41.83
N GLU A 700 25.20 60.59 -42.90
CA GLU A 700 24.56 59.28 -42.82
C GLU A 700 25.53 58.18 -42.34
N SER A 701 26.83 58.38 -42.50
CA SER A 701 27.88 57.58 -41.85
C SER A 701 27.95 57.92 -40.36
N ALA A 702 27.99 59.20 -39.98
CA ALA A 702 27.98 59.64 -38.59
C ALA A 702 26.73 59.17 -37.84
N LYS A 703 25.55 59.26 -38.44
CA LYS A 703 24.31 58.69 -37.89
C LYS A 703 24.39 57.18 -37.73
N ARG A 704 24.98 56.44 -38.68
CA ARG A 704 25.18 54.99 -38.57
C ARG A 704 26.14 54.64 -37.43
N GLN A 705 27.21 55.40 -37.23
CA GLN A 705 28.13 55.24 -36.09
C GLN A 705 27.47 55.58 -34.76
N ILE A 706 26.64 56.62 -34.69
CA ILE A 706 25.86 56.94 -33.49
C ILE A 706 24.84 55.82 -33.19
N HIS A 707 24.16 55.27 -34.21
CA HIS A 707 23.23 54.15 -34.02
C HIS A 707 23.93 52.85 -33.64
N SER A 708 25.11 52.53 -34.18
CA SER A 708 25.89 51.37 -33.75
C SER A 708 26.36 51.52 -32.30
N VAL A 709 26.88 52.70 -31.91
CA VAL A 709 27.26 53.01 -30.52
C VAL A 709 26.06 52.91 -29.57
N ILE A 710 24.90 53.49 -29.90
CA ILE A 710 23.68 53.38 -29.08
C ILE A 710 23.21 51.92 -28.99
N THR A 711 23.30 51.15 -30.07
CA THR A 711 22.94 49.73 -30.09
C THR A 711 23.87 48.90 -29.21
N ILE A 712 25.19 49.13 -29.29
CA ILE A 712 26.20 48.50 -28.44
C ILE A 712 25.98 48.91 -26.97
N GLN A 713 25.77 50.19 -26.67
CA GLN A 713 25.49 50.65 -25.31
C GLN A 713 24.20 50.06 -24.74
N ARG A 714 23.12 49.96 -25.52
CA ARG A 714 21.89 49.26 -25.14
C ARG A 714 22.14 47.77 -24.90
N TRP A 715 22.90 47.11 -25.77
CA TRP A 715 23.25 45.69 -25.64
C TRP A 715 24.13 45.42 -24.41
N VAL A 716 25.14 46.25 -24.14
CA VAL A 716 26.00 46.16 -22.96
C VAL A 716 25.17 46.37 -21.68
N ARG A 717 24.32 47.40 -21.63
CA ARG A 717 23.42 47.63 -20.49
C ARG A 717 22.47 46.44 -20.27
N ALA A 718 21.84 45.92 -21.33
CA ALA A 718 20.97 44.75 -21.24
C ALA A 718 21.73 43.47 -20.83
N ARG A 719 22.96 43.27 -21.33
CA ARG A 719 23.83 42.14 -20.96
C ARG A 719 24.29 42.23 -19.50
N GLN A 720 24.63 43.42 -19.02
CA GLN A 720 25.02 43.65 -17.63
C GLN A 720 23.82 43.47 -16.68
N GLN A 721 22.63 43.96 -17.04
CA GLN A 721 21.38 43.74 -16.30
C GLN A 721 21.01 42.25 -16.27
N ARG A 722 21.17 41.53 -17.39
CA ARG A 722 21.02 40.07 -17.47
C ARG A 722 22.06 39.33 -16.61
N SER A 723 23.30 39.83 -16.53
CA SER A 723 24.34 39.25 -15.68
C SER A 723 23.99 39.38 -14.20
N ARG A 724 23.59 40.57 -13.74
CA ARG A 724 23.12 40.80 -12.36
C ARG A 724 21.92 39.90 -12.04
N TYR A 725 20.92 39.85 -12.90
CA TYR A 725 19.76 38.95 -12.74
C TYR A 725 20.16 37.47 -12.64
N LEU A 726 21.12 36.99 -13.45
CA LEU A 726 21.61 35.62 -13.38
C LEU A 726 22.39 35.35 -12.09
N GLU A 727 23.11 36.33 -11.57
CA GLU A 727 23.84 36.25 -10.31
C GLU A 727 22.89 36.23 -9.10
N ASP A 728 21.88 37.10 -9.08
CA ASP A 728 20.86 37.13 -8.04
C ASP A 728 19.98 35.88 -8.09
N ARG A 729 19.66 35.37 -9.29
CA ARG A 729 19.03 34.05 -9.47
C ARG A 729 19.91 32.92 -8.93
N LYS A 730 21.24 32.96 -9.10
CA LYS A 730 22.16 31.99 -8.47
C LYS A 730 22.10 32.10 -6.94
N LYS A 731 22.17 33.31 -6.37
CA LYS A 731 22.05 33.55 -4.92
C LYS A 731 20.73 33.00 -4.36
N VAL A 732 19.60 33.27 -5.03
CA VAL A 732 18.28 32.74 -4.67
C VAL A 732 18.22 31.21 -4.77
N VAL A 733 18.80 30.60 -5.81
CA VAL A 733 18.83 29.13 -5.96
C VAL A 733 19.70 28.48 -4.86
N ILE A 734 20.81 29.09 -4.47
CA ILE A 734 21.64 28.64 -3.35
C ILE A 734 20.85 28.74 -2.04
N ALA A 735 20.23 29.88 -1.75
CA ALA A 735 19.38 30.07 -0.57
C ALA A 735 18.22 29.05 -0.52
N GLN A 736 17.52 28.83 -1.65
CA GLN A 736 16.48 27.81 -1.76
C GLN A 736 17.02 26.39 -1.53
N ARG A 737 18.23 26.07 -2.00
CA ARG A 737 18.88 24.77 -1.76
C ARG A 737 19.24 24.59 -0.29
N VAL A 738 19.77 25.63 0.37
CA VAL A 738 20.06 25.63 1.81
C VAL A 738 18.78 25.47 2.64
N VAL A 739 17.71 26.22 2.32
CA VAL A 739 16.40 26.11 3.00
C VAL A 739 15.78 24.73 2.81
N LYS A 740 15.83 24.16 1.59
CA LYS A 740 15.37 22.78 1.33
C LYS A 740 16.19 21.75 2.12
N SER A 741 17.51 21.88 2.19
CA SER A 741 18.37 20.99 2.98
C SER A 741 18.19 21.16 4.50
N TRP A 742 17.84 22.35 4.97
CA TRP A 742 17.47 22.60 6.38
C TRP A 742 16.10 21.98 6.70
N LEU A 743 15.09 22.18 5.85
CA LEU A 743 13.77 21.54 5.97
C LEU A 743 13.91 20.01 5.94
N ALA A 744 14.69 19.45 5.02
CA ALA A 744 14.94 18.01 4.94
C ALA A 744 15.57 17.46 6.22
N ARG A 745 16.57 18.14 6.80
CA ARG A 745 17.15 17.80 8.11
C ARG A 745 16.10 17.88 9.23
N ARG A 746 15.30 18.94 9.29
CA ARG A 746 14.21 19.11 10.27
C ARG A 746 13.15 18.01 10.15
N HIS A 747 12.76 17.63 8.93
CA HIS A 747 11.83 16.53 8.68
C HIS A 747 12.44 15.16 9.05
N LYS A 748 13.71 14.89 8.72
CA LYS A 748 14.40 13.65 9.12
C LYS A 748 14.50 13.52 10.64
N ALA A 749 14.90 14.60 11.34
CA ALA A 749 14.91 14.64 12.80
C ALA A 749 13.51 14.43 13.40
N ALA A 750 12.49 15.11 12.86
CA ALA A 750 11.10 14.91 13.30
C ALA A 750 10.62 13.48 13.06
N SER A 751 11.00 12.83 11.96
CA SER A 751 10.67 11.42 11.69
C SER A 751 11.34 10.47 12.68
N ILE A 752 12.61 10.67 13.01
CA ILE A 752 13.34 9.87 14.02
C ILE A 752 12.67 10.03 15.39
N ILE A 753 12.38 11.27 15.82
CA ILE A 753 11.70 11.55 17.09
C ILE A 753 10.30 10.92 17.09
N GLN A 754 9.52 11.04 16.02
CA GLN A 754 8.21 10.42 15.90
C GLN A 754 8.28 8.88 15.94
N GLN A 755 9.29 8.28 15.33
CA GLN A 755 9.52 6.83 15.36
C GLN A 755 9.88 6.35 16.77
N ALA A 756 10.80 7.05 17.46
CA ALA A 756 11.18 6.78 18.84
C ALA A 756 9.98 6.93 19.80
N VAL A 757 9.21 8.01 19.69
CA VAL A 757 7.99 8.25 20.49
C VAL A 757 6.92 7.18 20.20
N ARG A 758 6.72 6.78 18.93
CA ARG A 758 5.80 5.68 18.59
C ARG A 758 6.25 4.35 19.19
N LYS A 759 7.54 4.02 19.13
CA LYS A 759 8.11 2.80 19.75
C LYS A 759 7.94 2.83 21.28
N PHE A 760 8.24 3.96 21.92
CA PHE A 760 8.04 4.15 23.37
C PHE A 760 6.56 4.01 23.77
N LEU A 761 5.63 4.65 23.05
CA LEU A 761 4.20 4.56 23.31
C LEU A 761 3.65 3.14 23.07
N LEU A 762 4.16 2.42 22.08
CA LEU A 762 3.82 1.01 21.82
C LEU A 762 4.25 0.13 22.99
N LEU A 763 5.53 0.20 23.40
CA LEU A 763 6.06 -0.53 24.56
C LEU A 763 5.32 -0.19 25.86
N ARG A 764 4.97 1.09 26.07
CA ARG A 764 4.20 1.54 27.25
C ARG A 764 2.75 1.04 27.21
N ARG A 765 2.14 0.91 26.03
CA ARG A 765 0.80 0.31 25.85
C ARG A 765 0.85 -1.20 26.10
N GLN A 766 1.85 -1.88 25.56
CA GLN A 766 2.06 -3.32 25.77
C GLN A 766 2.24 -3.65 27.25
N LYS A 767 3.17 -2.98 27.96
CA LYS A 767 3.35 -3.14 29.41
C LYS A 767 2.08 -2.84 30.23
N ARG A 768 1.20 -1.95 29.75
CA ARG A 768 -0.10 -1.67 30.40
C ARG A 768 -1.09 -2.82 30.17
N VAL A 769 -1.12 -3.40 28.98
CA VAL A 769 -1.96 -4.56 28.66
C VAL A 769 -1.49 -5.79 29.44
N GLU A 770 -0.18 -6.08 29.48
CA GLU A 770 0.41 -7.17 30.27
C GLU A 770 0.06 -7.04 31.76
N ARG A 771 0.27 -5.85 32.37
CA ARG A 771 -0.16 -5.58 33.75
C ARG A 771 -1.67 -5.73 33.95
N GLY A 772 -2.48 -5.36 32.95
CA GLY A 772 -3.93 -5.54 32.97
C GLY A 772 -4.34 -7.02 32.95
N ILE A 773 -3.71 -7.83 32.10
CA ILE A 773 -3.92 -9.28 32.02
C ILE A 773 -3.51 -9.95 33.34
N VAL A 774 -2.31 -9.66 33.86
CA VAL A 774 -1.85 -10.21 35.15
C VAL A 774 -2.79 -9.80 36.29
N LYS A 775 -3.26 -8.55 36.33
CA LYS A 775 -4.22 -8.10 37.34
C LYS A 775 -5.57 -8.79 37.20
N ALA A 776 -6.08 -8.99 35.98
CA ALA A 776 -7.32 -9.72 35.73
C ALA A 776 -7.19 -11.21 36.11
N GLN A 777 -6.09 -11.86 35.76
CA GLN A 777 -5.78 -13.24 36.16
C GLN A 777 -5.66 -13.39 37.68
N ALA A 778 -5.00 -12.46 38.37
CA ALA A 778 -4.89 -12.46 39.83
C ALA A 778 -6.25 -12.21 40.50
N LEU A 779 -7.05 -11.27 40.00
CA LEU A 779 -8.41 -11.00 40.48
C LEU A 779 -9.32 -12.21 40.28
N TRP A 780 -9.25 -12.88 39.13
CA TRP A 780 -10.06 -14.09 38.87
C TRP A 780 -9.60 -15.27 39.71
N ARG A 781 -8.29 -15.57 39.80
CA ARG A 781 -7.76 -16.59 40.72
C ARG A 781 -8.22 -16.34 42.17
N GLY A 782 -8.15 -15.08 42.63
CA GLY A 782 -8.64 -14.68 43.95
C GLY A 782 -10.16 -14.79 44.12
N HIS A 783 -10.96 -14.45 43.11
CA HIS A 783 -12.42 -14.57 43.19
C HIS A 783 -12.87 -16.04 43.14
N ARG A 784 -12.26 -16.87 42.29
CA ARG A 784 -12.50 -18.33 42.24
C ARG A 784 -12.14 -18.99 43.57
N SER A 785 -11.00 -18.64 44.16
CA SER A 785 -10.59 -19.11 45.49
C SER A 785 -11.57 -18.69 46.59
N ARG A 786 -11.99 -17.41 46.63
CA ARG A 786 -13.00 -16.94 47.59
C ARG A 786 -14.35 -17.65 47.43
N ARG A 787 -14.82 -17.84 46.19
CA ARG A 787 -16.09 -18.56 45.92
C ARG A 787 -16.08 -20.01 46.40
N LEU A 788 -14.92 -20.69 46.37
CA LEU A 788 -14.79 -22.09 46.79
C LEU A 788 -14.56 -22.24 48.30
N ASN A 789 -13.98 -21.24 48.97
CA ASN A 789 -13.53 -21.32 50.37
C ASN A 789 -14.26 -20.35 51.33
N ASP A 790 -15.43 -19.81 50.97
CA ASP A 790 -16.15 -18.81 51.79
C ASP A 790 -16.91 -19.46 52.98
N ASN A 791 -16.18 -19.69 54.08
CA ASN A 791 -16.74 -20.12 55.37
C ASN A 791 -17.10 -18.92 56.27
N PRO A 792 -18.18 -18.96 57.08
CA PRO A 792 -18.54 -17.90 58.05
C PRO A 792 -17.38 -17.41 58.94
N LYS A 793 -16.48 -18.30 59.38
CA LYS A 793 -15.28 -17.93 60.16
C LYS A 793 -14.34 -17.01 59.36
N ILE A 794 -14.18 -17.28 58.05
CA ILE A 794 -13.33 -16.50 57.12
C ILE A 794 -14.04 -15.18 56.73
N VAL A 795 -15.37 -15.14 56.71
CA VAL A 795 -16.15 -13.89 56.57
C VAL A 795 -15.93 -12.99 57.80
N LYS A 796 -16.12 -13.52 59.03
CA LYS A 796 -15.85 -12.77 60.27
C LYS A 796 -14.39 -12.30 60.37
N LEU A 797 -13.43 -13.15 59.98
CA LEU A 797 -12.01 -12.77 59.93
C LEU A 797 -11.75 -11.62 58.96
N ARG A 798 -12.30 -11.67 57.74
CA ARG A 798 -12.20 -10.55 56.76
C ARG A 798 -12.85 -9.28 57.28
N HIS A 799 -13.96 -9.36 58.01
CA HIS A 799 -14.62 -8.17 58.55
C HIS A 799 -13.75 -7.51 59.62
N ARG A 800 -13.22 -8.28 60.57
CA ARG A 800 -12.23 -7.80 61.56
C ARG A 800 -10.99 -7.23 60.88
N LEU A 801 -10.46 -7.90 59.86
CA LEU A 801 -9.27 -7.42 59.15
C LEU A 801 -9.55 -6.09 58.41
N ARG A 802 -10.76 -5.89 57.88
CA ARG A 802 -11.19 -4.62 57.27
C ARG A 802 -11.35 -3.49 58.29
N GLN A 803 -11.92 -3.77 59.46
CA GLN A 803 -12.01 -2.81 60.57
C GLN A 803 -10.60 -2.37 60.99
N VAL A 804 -9.75 -3.33 61.37
CA VAL A 804 -8.33 -3.05 61.70
C VAL A 804 -7.61 -2.31 60.56
N SER A 805 -7.84 -2.65 59.29
CA SER A 805 -7.21 -1.93 58.16
C SER A 805 -7.76 -0.52 57.91
N ALA A 806 -8.95 -0.20 58.40
CA ALA A 806 -9.52 1.15 58.35
C ALA A 806 -9.01 2.00 59.53
N ASP A 807 -8.76 1.38 60.68
CA ASP A 807 -8.32 2.03 61.91
C ASP A 807 -6.78 2.23 61.98
N VAL A 808 -6.01 1.63 61.05
CA VAL A 808 -4.54 1.75 60.99
C VAL A 808 -4.11 3.17 60.62
N ARG A 809 -3.32 3.79 61.51
CA ARG A 809 -2.68 5.08 61.29
C ARG A 809 -1.25 4.91 60.75
N GLU A 810 -0.64 5.98 60.25
CA GLU A 810 0.77 5.97 59.85
C GLU A 810 1.71 5.58 61.00
N GLU A 811 1.36 5.93 62.23
CA GLU A 811 2.04 5.53 63.49
C GLU A 811 2.05 4.01 63.70
N ASP A 812 1.02 3.30 63.23
CA ASP A 812 0.89 1.84 63.44
C ASP A 812 1.77 1.00 62.49
N LYS A 813 2.45 1.63 61.54
CA LYS A 813 3.50 0.96 60.74
C LYS A 813 4.63 0.52 61.65
N LEU A 814 5.08 -0.73 61.49
CA LEU A 814 6.08 -1.37 62.35
C LEU A 814 7.30 -0.47 62.66
N CYS A 815 7.85 0.18 61.64
CA CYS A 815 8.95 1.15 61.76
C CYS A 815 8.59 2.33 62.69
N ASN A 816 7.51 3.04 62.41
CA ASN A 816 7.08 4.22 63.16
C ASN A 816 6.68 3.86 64.59
N LYS A 817 6.01 2.70 64.75
CA LYS A 817 5.66 2.12 66.06
C LYS A 817 6.88 1.73 66.88
N THR A 818 7.94 1.25 66.22
CA THR A 818 9.25 0.99 66.86
C THR A 818 9.88 2.30 67.30
N SER A 819 10.00 3.30 66.43
CA SER A 819 10.58 4.60 66.76
C SER A 819 9.82 5.31 67.90
N SER A 820 8.49 5.27 67.87
CA SER A 820 7.64 5.80 68.95
C SER A 820 7.86 5.04 70.26
N ALA A 821 7.88 3.70 70.24
CA ALA A 821 8.13 2.91 71.43
C ALA A 821 9.57 3.07 71.98
N LEU A 822 10.57 3.33 71.14
CA LEU A 822 11.92 3.68 71.57
C LEU A 822 11.95 5.06 72.26
N ASP A 823 11.31 6.09 71.69
CA ASP A 823 11.18 7.40 72.36
C ASP A 823 10.46 7.26 73.71
N TYR A 824 9.36 6.51 73.77
CA TYR A 824 8.67 6.23 75.04
C TYR A 824 9.56 5.53 76.06
N LEU A 825 10.35 4.52 75.65
CA LEU A 825 11.24 3.77 76.53
C LEU A 825 12.44 4.60 77.04
N LEU A 826 13.04 5.42 76.17
CA LEU A 826 14.23 6.22 76.51
C LEU A 826 13.90 7.49 77.29
N ARG A 827 12.70 8.07 77.08
CA ARG A 827 12.36 9.42 77.56
C ARG A 827 11.42 9.44 78.77
N TYR A 828 10.54 8.45 78.94
CA TYR A 828 9.49 8.48 79.96
C TYR A 828 9.79 7.50 81.11
N LYS A 829 9.69 8.00 82.35
CA LYS A 829 9.92 7.21 83.57
C LYS A 829 8.66 6.52 84.11
N HIS A 830 7.50 6.75 83.50
CA HIS A 830 6.21 6.23 83.97
C HIS A 830 5.99 4.77 83.55
N PHE A 831 5.67 3.93 84.54
CA PHE A 831 5.62 2.48 84.40
C PHE A 831 4.68 1.95 83.30
N SER A 832 3.51 2.57 83.14
CA SER A 832 2.51 2.18 82.12
C SER A 832 3.01 2.38 80.69
N TYR A 833 3.63 3.53 80.41
CA TYR A 833 4.20 3.84 79.10
C TYR A 833 5.42 2.97 78.80
N ILE A 834 6.28 2.70 79.79
CA ILE A 834 7.40 1.75 79.66
C ILE A 834 6.89 0.35 79.32
N LEU A 835 5.88 -0.15 80.03
CA LEU A 835 5.32 -1.48 79.78
C LEU A 835 4.69 -1.59 78.39
N GLU A 836 3.97 -0.56 77.93
CA GLU A 836 3.38 -0.55 76.60
C GLU A 836 4.43 -0.39 75.49
N ALA A 837 5.46 0.42 75.71
CA ALA A 837 6.62 0.50 74.83
C ALA A 837 7.31 -0.87 74.68
N LEU A 838 7.58 -1.57 75.80
CA LEU A 838 8.22 -2.89 75.78
C LEU A 838 7.38 -3.96 75.07
N LYS A 839 6.05 -3.96 75.18
CA LYS A 839 5.19 -4.86 74.38
C LYS A 839 5.34 -4.62 72.87
N ASN A 840 5.37 -3.35 72.47
CA ASN A 840 5.49 -2.95 71.09
C ASN A 840 6.89 -3.26 70.53
N LEU A 841 7.96 -3.06 71.33
CA LEU A 841 9.33 -3.43 70.99
C LEU A 841 9.56 -4.95 70.96
N GLU A 842 8.94 -5.72 71.85
CA GLU A 842 8.97 -7.19 71.78
C GLU A 842 8.37 -7.69 70.48
N THR A 843 7.22 -7.14 70.09
CA THR A 843 6.57 -7.50 68.83
C THR A 843 7.35 -7.02 67.61
N ALA A 844 7.99 -5.84 67.67
CA ALA A 844 8.82 -5.32 66.58
C ALA A 844 10.10 -6.15 66.36
N THR A 845 10.88 -6.39 67.42
CA THR A 845 12.11 -7.20 67.37
C THR A 845 11.83 -8.66 66.98
N ARG A 846 10.68 -9.22 67.36
CA ARG A 846 10.27 -10.55 66.90
C ARG A 846 9.94 -10.61 65.40
N LEU A 847 9.50 -9.50 64.80
CA LEU A 847 8.98 -9.46 63.43
C LEU A 847 9.95 -8.89 62.38
N SER A 848 10.98 -8.14 62.77
CA SER A 848 11.94 -7.51 61.84
C SER A 848 13.36 -7.46 62.44
N PRO A 849 14.38 -7.99 61.74
CA PRO A 849 15.78 -7.82 62.15
C PRO A 849 16.25 -6.36 62.07
N GLU A 850 15.69 -5.55 61.16
CA GLU A 850 15.97 -4.11 61.06
C GLU A 850 15.47 -3.34 62.29
N CYS A 851 14.38 -3.80 62.93
CA CYS A 851 13.96 -3.31 64.23
C CYS A 851 14.90 -3.73 65.38
N CYS A 852 15.58 -4.88 65.27
CA CYS A 852 16.63 -5.28 66.22
C CYS A 852 17.87 -4.38 66.10
N GLU A 853 18.35 -4.15 64.87
CA GLU A 853 19.50 -3.25 64.60
C GLU A 853 19.21 -1.85 65.16
N ARG A 854 18.05 -1.28 64.86
CA ARG A 854 17.65 0.07 65.34
C ARG A 854 17.50 0.21 66.85
N LEU A 855 17.07 -0.85 67.55
CA LEU A 855 16.96 -0.83 69.02
C LEU A 855 18.34 -0.83 69.67
N VAL A 856 19.31 -1.53 69.06
CA VAL A 856 20.72 -1.47 69.46
C VAL A 856 21.34 -0.10 69.13
N GLU A 857 21.14 0.42 67.93
CA GLU A 857 21.60 1.76 67.51
C GLU A 857 21.10 2.87 68.44
N SER A 858 19.88 2.75 68.97
CA SER A 858 19.30 3.74 69.90
C SER A 858 19.78 3.59 71.36
N GLY A 859 20.75 2.71 71.65
CA GLY A 859 21.26 2.46 73.01
C GLY A 859 20.24 1.87 73.99
N ALA A 860 19.09 1.39 73.51
CA ALA A 860 17.99 0.95 74.37
C ALA A 860 18.30 -0.37 75.11
N THR A 861 19.29 -1.14 74.68
CA THR A 861 19.81 -2.32 75.41
C THR A 861 20.23 -1.97 76.83
N ASN A 862 20.99 -0.89 77.02
CA ASN A 862 21.42 -0.41 78.34
C ASN A 862 20.22 -0.07 79.23
N VAL A 863 19.23 0.63 78.69
CA VAL A 863 18.00 0.99 79.41
C VAL A 863 17.19 -0.26 79.78
N ILE A 864 17.13 -1.26 78.91
CA ILE A 864 16.46 -2.54 79.20
C ILE A 864 17.14 -3.30 80.34
N PHE A 865 18.48 -3.36 80.38
CA PHE A 865 19.21 -3.95 81.51
C PHE A 865 19.02 -3.17 82.82
N THR A 866 19.04 -1.83 82.77
CA THR A 866 18.73 -0.98 83.93
C THR A 866 17.30 -1.23 84.44
N LEU A 867 16.31 -1.35 83.56
CA LEU A 867 14.93 -1.71 83.93
C LEU A 867 14.86 -3.09 84.60
N ILE A 868 15.61 -4.08 84.11
CA ILE A 868 15.70 -5.41 84.76
C ILE A 868 16.26 -5.30 86.19
N ARG A 869 17.33 -4.51 86.40
CA ARG A 869 17.93 -4.27 87.73
C ARG A 869 16.93 -3.63 88.69
N CYS A 870 16.25 -2.57 88.25
CA CYS A 870 15.28 -1.82 89.06
C CYS A 870 13.94 -2.56 89.30
N CYS A 871 13.58 -3.56 88.50
CA CYS A 871 12.30 -4.25 88.63
C CYS A 871 12.29 -5.33 89.75
N ASN A 872 11.35 -5.18 90.69
CA ASN A 872 11.15 -6.10 91.81
C ASN A 872 10.23 -7.30 91.45
N ARG A 873 9.77 -8.06 92.45
CA ARG A 873 8.91 -9.26 92.29
C ARG A 873 7.40 -8.95 92.15
N SER A 874 6.98 -7.69 91.99
CA SER A 874 5.56 -7.33 91.78
C SER A 874 5.04 -7.74 90.41
N VAL A 875 3.72 -7.89 90.23
CA VAL A 875 3.11 -8.34 88.96
C VAL A 875 3.45 -7.43 87.77
N PRO A 876 3.37 -6.08 87.87
CA PRO A 876 3.77 -5.20 86.78
C PRO A 876 5.27 -5.30 86.45
N CYS A 877 6.14 -5.39 87.47
CA CYS A 877 7.57 -5.59 87.30
C CYS A 877 7.91 -6.94 86.64
N MET A 878 7.17 -8.01 86.97
CA MET A 878 7.29 -9.30 86.29
C MET A 878 6.92 -9.19 84.80
N ASP A 879 5.90 -8.41 84.45
CA ASP A 879 5.54 -8.20 83.04
C ASP A 879 6.61 -7.39 82.29
N VAL A 880 7.12 -6.30 82.89
CA VAL A 880 8.27 -5.54 82.34
C VAL A 880 9.49 -6.44 82.13
N ILE A 881 9.90 -7.20 83.15
CA ILE A 881 11.00 -8.17 83.06
C ILE A 881 10.74 -9.19 81.95
N THR A 882 9.52 -9.71 81.82
CA THR A 882 9.17 -10.72 80.81
C THR A 882 9.34 -10.18 79.39
N PHE A 883 8.89 -8.95 79.11
CA PHE A 883 9.09 -8.32 77.80
C PHE A 883 10.55 -7.93 77.58
N SER A 884 11.24 -7.39 78.59
CA SER A 884 12.67 -7.06 78.54
C SER A 884 13.54 -8.26 78.19
N ILE A 885 13.43 -9.39 78.90
CA ILE A 885 14.18 -10.62 78.56
C ILE A 885 13.78 -11.11 77.17
N GLN A 886 12.50 -11.04 76.79
CA GLN A 886 12.06 -11.50 75.47
C GLN A 886 12.66 -10.66 74.34
N ILE A 887 12.78 -9.33 74.52
CA ILE A 887 13.49 -8.44 73.59
C ILE A 887 14.97 -8.83 73.52
N LEU A 888 15.68 -8.92 74.66
CA LEU A 888 17.10 -9.31 74.69
C LEU A 888 17.33 -10.69 74.05
N LEU A 889 16.40 -11.63 74.22
CA LEU A 889 16.43 -12.96 73.58
C LEU A 889 16.17 -12.88 72.07
N ASN A 890 15.34 -11.95 71.58
CA ASN A 890 15.14 -11.71 70.15
C ASN A 890 16.40 -11.08 69.53
N LEU A 891 17.02 -10.10 70.20
CA LEU A 891 18.30 -9.51 69.79
C LEU A 891 19.43 -10.56 69.77
N SER A 892 19.49 -11.43 70.77
CA SER A 892 20.56 -12.44 70.90
C SER A 892 20.40 -13.62 69.94
N LYS A 893 19.22 -13.83 69.35
CA LYS A 893 19.05 -14.77 68.24
C LYS A 893 19.56 -14.23 66.91
N TYR A 894 19.79 -12.92 66.81
CA TYR A 894 20.28 -12.29 65.61
C TYR A 894 21.78 -12.01 65.72
N HIS A 895 22.57 -12.66 64.87
CA HIS A 895 24.03 -12.67 64.98
C HIS A 895 24.70 -11.28 64.92
N LYS A 896 24.05 -10.24 64.36
CA LYS A 896 24.60 -8.88 64.36
C LYS A 896 24.35 -8.10 65.65
N THR A 897 23.32 -8.47 66.43
CA THR A 897 22.92 -7.72 67.64
C THR A 897 23.22 -8.46 68.93
N ILE A 898 23.65 -9.72 68.85
CA ILE A 898 24.03 -10.54 70.01
C ILE A 898 25.23 -9.98 70.78
N GLU A 899 26.20 -9.39 70.08
CA GLU A 899 27.38 -8.75 70.69
C GLU A 899 26.95 -7.56 71.55
N ALA A 900 26.13 -6.67 71.01
CA ALA A 900 25.60 -5.50 71.73
C ALA A 900 24.68 -5.83 72.93
N VAL A 901 24.26 -7.09 73.11
CA VAL A 901 23.59 -7.57 74.34
C VAL A 901 24.61 -8.07 75.36
N PHE A 902 25.73 -8.65 74.91
CA PHE A 902 26.82 -9.11 75.77
C PHE A 902 27.67 -7.94 76.30
N SER A 903 28.03 -7.00 75.43
CA SER A 903 28.89 -5.83 75.73
C SER A 903 28.26 -4.81 76.68
N VAL A 904 27.03 -5.02 77.15
CA VAL A 904 26.45 -4.20 78.23
C VAL A 904 27.15 -4.56 79.55
N GLU A 905 27.64 -3.56 80.26
CA GLU A 905 28.26 -3.70 81.59
C GLU A 905 27.37 -4.53 82.52
N ASP A 906 27.96 -5.50 83.22
CA ASP A 906 27.28 -6.47 84.10
C ASP A 906 26.11 -7.23 83.46
N SER A 907 26.08 -7.41 82.14
CA SER A 907 24.99 -8.12 81.44
C SER A 907 24.75 -9.53 82.00
N VAL A 908 25.82 -10.31 82.15
CA VAL A 908 25.77 -11.70 82.66
C VAL A 908 25.41 -11.73 84.15
N GLU A 909 26.07 -10.93 84.99
CA GLU A 909 25.76 -10.84 86.44
C GLU A 909 24.29 -10.43 86.68
N THR A 910 23.76 -9.49 85.88
CA THR A 910 22.35 -9.05 85.97
C THR A 910 21.38 -10.17 85.60
N LEU A 911 21.73 -11.03 84.65
CA LEU A 911 20.92 -12.20 84.31
C LEU A 911 21.03 -13.30 85.39
N LEU A 912 22.17 -13.43 86.06
CA LEU A 912 22.36 -14.37 87.19
C LEU A 912 21.62 -13.91 88.45
N ASP A 913 21.60 -12.61 88.74
CA ASP A 913 20.72 -11.98 89.74
C ASP A 913 19.25 -12.32 89.46
N LEU A 914 18.85 -12.23 88.20
CA LEU A 914 17.48 -12.49 87.77
C LEU A 914 17.11 -13.97 87.90
N LEU A 915 18.02 -14.88 87.54
CA LEU A 915 17.88 -16.32 87.76
C LEU A 915 17.75 -16.64 89.25
N GLN A 916 18.64 -16.10 90.09
CA GLN A 916 18.57 -16.26 91.54
C GLN A 916 17.24 -15.70 92.11
N ARG A 917 16.78 -14.55 91.60
CA ARG A 917 15.54 -13.88 92.03
C ARG A 917 14.27 -14.65 91.63
N TYR A 918 14.28 -15.42 90.54
CA TYR A 918 13.09 -16.12 90.01
C TYR A 918 13.11 -17.66 90.09
N ARG A 919 14.19 -18.28 90.60
CA ARG A 919 14.33 -19.74 90.80
C ARG A 919 13.18 -20.42 91.57
N GLU A 920 12.46 -19.68 92.41
CA GLU A 920 11.58 -20.23 93.45
C GLU A 920 10.12 -20.48 93.02
N LYS A 921 9.61 -19.85 91.95
CA LYS A 921 8.17 -19.81 91.63
C LYS A 921 7.75 -20.72 90.47
N ALA A 922 7.86 -22.04 90.67
CA ALA A 922 7.22 -23.07 89.85
C ALA A 922 6.18 -23.83 90.70
N GLY A 923 4.93 -23.34 90.73
CA GLY A 923 3.84 -23.93 91.51
C GLY A 923 2.88 -22.86 92.04
N ASP A 924 1.61 -22.95 91.64
CA ASP A 924 0.44 -22.11 91.95
C ASP A 924 0.25 -20.81 91.15
N LYS A 925 -1.01 -20.48 90.86
CA LYS A 925 -1.57 -19.81 89.65
C LYS A 925 -0.95 -18.51 89.12
N VAL A 926 0.01 -17.89 89.82
CA VAL A 926 0.85 -16.77 89.32
C VAL A 926 2.17 -17.29 88.68
N ALA A 927 2.45 -18.60 88.81
CA ALA A 927 3.74 -19.22 88.45
C ALA A 927 4.06 -19.29 86.95
N GLU A 928 3.08 -19.25 86.03
CA GLU A 928 3.39 -19.31 84.58
C GLU A 928 4.29 -18.16 84.12
N LYS A 929 4.10 -16.95 84.68
CA LYS A 929 4.96 -15.79 84.39
C LYS A 929 6.35 -15.95 85.00
N GLY A 930 6.43 -16.31 86.29
CA GLY A 930 7.70 -16.46 87.02
C GLY A 930 8.60 -17.57 86.47
N GLY A 931 8.04 -18.75 86.19
CA GLY A 931 8.76 -19.85 85.56
C GLY A 931 9.23 -19.50 84.14
N SER A 932 8.43 -18.74 83.37
CA SER A 932 8.84 -18.24 82.06
C SER A 932 9.97 -17.19 82.13
N ILE A 933 10.11 -16.44 83.22
CA ILE A 933 11.22 -15.49 83.40
C ILE A 933 12.52 -16.26 83.62
N PHE A 934 12.53 -17.22 84.54
CA PHE A 934 13.72 -18.03 84.85
C PHE A 934 14.21 -18.81 83.63
N THR A 935 13.33 -19.55 82.94
CA THR A 935 13.75 -20.34 81.77
C THR A 935 14.29 -19.43 80.66
N LYS A 936 13.60 -18.34 80.30
CA LYS A 936 14.07 -17.41 79.26
C LYS A 936 15.41 -16.74 79.61
N ALA A 937 15.65 -16.43 80.88
CA ALA A 937 16.95 -15.91 81.33
C ALA A 937 18.06 -16.95 81.15
N CYS A 938 17.82 -18.23 81.47
CA CYS A 938 18.77 -19.31 81.16
C CYS A 938 19.04 -19.42 79.65
N PHE A 939 18.01 -19.35 78.79
CA PHE A 939 18.20 -19.37 77.34
C PHE A 939 18.98 -18.17 76.82
N LEU A 940 18.77 -16.98 77.39
CA LEU A 940 19.54 -15.79 77.04
C LEU A 940 21.01 -15.98 77.43
N VAL A 941 21.31 -16.40 78.66
CA VAL A 941 22.68 -16.69 79.11
C VAL A 941 23.35 -17.75 78.24
N ALA A 942 22.69 -18.88 77.96
CA ALA A 942 23.25 -19.94 77.11
C ALA A 942 23.54 -19.48 75.66
N LEU A 943 22.71 -18.62 75.07
CA LEU A 943 22.97 -18.04 73.74
C LEU A 943 24.14 -17.03 73.77
N LEU A 944 24.27 -16.25 74.84
CA LEU A 944 25.41 -15.35 75.02
C LEU A 944 26.72 -16.13 75.24
N LEU A 945 26.67 -17.28 75.90
CA LEU A 945 27.83 -18.16 76.15
C LEU A 945 28.05 -19.24 75.08
N GLN A 946 27.24 -19.28 74.01
CA GLN A 946 27.41 -20.25 72.92
C GLN A 946 28.68 -19.99 72.09
N ASP A 947 29.16 -18.74 72.07
CA ASP A 947 30.41 -18.38 71.41
C ASP A 947 31.62 -18.63 72.30
N LYS A 948 32.69 -19.18 71.71
CA LYS A 948 33.89 -19.61 72.43
C LYS A 948 34.62 -18.47 73.12
N HIS A 949 34.70 -17.28 72.52
CA HIS A 949 35.40 -16.13 73.12
C HIS A 949 34.66 -15.64 74.36
N ARG A 950 33.34 -15.43 74.24
CA ARG A 950 32.49 -14.95 75.33
C ARG A 950 32.38 -15.95 76.48
N ALA A 951 32.35 -17.25 76.17
CA ALA A 951 32.46 -18.31 77.18
C ALA A 951 33.80 -18.23 77.94
N GLN A 952 34.92 -18.07 77.24
CA GLN A 952 36.25 -17.96 77.84
C GLN A 952 36.43 -16.68 78.69
N GLU A 953 35.79 -15.57 78.32
CA GLU A 953 35.78 -14.35 79.15
C GLU A 953 35.02 -14.56 80.46
N VAL A 954 33.84 -15.20 80.41
CA VAL A 954 33.04 -15.48 81.61
C VAL A 954 33.68 -16.57 82.49
N MET A 955 34.41 -17.53 81.90
CA MET A 955 35.19 -18.52 82.66
C MET A 955 36.31 -17.91 83.51
N LYS A 956 36.80 -16.70 83.19
CA LYS A 956 37.81 -15.97 84.00
C LYS A 956 37.21 -15.32 85.25
N LEU A 957 35.89 -15.36 85.44
CA LEU A 957 35.18 -14.75 86.56
C LEU A 957 34.72 -15.85 87.55
N PRO A 958 35.55 -16.26 88.53
CA PRO A 958 35.23 -17.39 89.42
C PRO A 958 33.93 -17.18 90.21
N LYS A 959 33.63 -15.94 90.61
CA LYS A 959 32.37 -15.55 91.27
C LYS A 959 31.15 -15.92 90.41
N VAL A 960 31.18 -15.68 89.10
CA VAL A 960 30.09 -16.03 88.18
C VAL A 960 29.89 -17.54 88.11
N LEU A 961 30.97 -18.32 88.00
CA LEU A 961 30.90 -19.77 87.90
C LEU A 961 30.31 -20.41 89.16
N ASP A 962 30.71 -19.93 90.34
CA ASP A 962 30.18 -20.45 91.59
C ASP A 962 28.71 -20.05 91.81
N ARG A 963 28.29 -18.86 91.33
CA ARG A 963 26.87 -18.48 91.27
C ARG A 963 26.07 -19.43 90.36
N ILE A 964 26.57 -19.76 89.16
CA ILE A 964 25.91 -20.70 88.24
C ILE A 964 25.80 -22.10 88.87
N ARG A 965 26.89 -22.63 89.45
CA ARG A 965 26.91 -23.92 90.17
C ARG A 965 25.94 -23.93 91.35
N SER A 966 25.87 -22.84 92.11
CA SER A 966 24.93 -22.68 93.23
C SER A 966 23.47 -22.70 92.76
N ILE A 967 23.12 -21.91 91.74
CA ILE A 967 21.77 -21.90 91.14
C ILE A 967 21.41 -23.29 90.62
N TYR A 968 22.30 -23.95 89.88
CA TYR A 968 22.11 -25.31 89.38
C TYR A 968 21.81 -26.31 90.51
N ARG A 969 22.65 -26.37 91.55
CA ARG A 969 22.48 -27.28 92.71
C ARG A 969 21.16 -27.02 93.43
N LEU A 970 20.77 -25.76 93.62
CA LEU A 970 19.52 -25.37 94.29
C LEU A 970 18.29 -25.75 93.44
N THR A 971 18.31 -25.48 92.14
CA THR A 971 17.23 -25.87 91.22
C THR A 971 17.10 -27.39 91.09
N ALA A 972 18.22 -28.13 91.05
CA ALA A 972 18.22 -29.59 91.04
C ALA A 972 17.63 -30.19 92.33
N ARG A 973 18.06 -29.69 93.50
CA ARG A 973 17.49 -30.08 94.80
C ARG A 973 15.99 -29.79 94.86
N LYS A 974 15.55 -28.62 94.39
CA LYS A 974 14.12 -28.26 94.36
C LYS A 974 13.32 -29.15 93.41
N HIS A 975 13.79 -29.39 92.19
CA HIS A 975 13.11 -30.28 91.25
C HIS A 975 12.97 -31.70 91.81
N LYS A 976 13.95 -32.20 92.56
CA LYS A 976 13.84 -33.48 93.29
C LYS A 976 12.70 -33.44 94.32
N MET A 977 12.67 -32.43 95.20
CA MET A 977 11.61 -32.26 96.20
C MET A 977 10.21 -32.06 95.58
N ASP A 978 10.10 -31.30 94.49
CA ASP A 978 8.82 -31.09 93.82
C ASP A 978 8.34 -32.36 93.07
N ALA A 979 9.25 -33.17 92.53
CA ALA A 979 8.93 -34.49 91.99
C ALA A 979 8.43 -35.45 93.10
N GLU A 980 9.13 -35.51 94.23
CA GLU A 980 8.71 -36.26 95.43
C GLU A 980 7.34 -35.79 95.93
N ARG A 981 7.12 -34.48 96.05
CA ARG A 981 5.83 -33.87 96.43
C ARG A 981 4.72 -34.16 95.42
N THR A 982 5.05 -34.26 94.13
CA THR A 982 4.10 -34.62 93.07
C THR A 982 3.73 -36.09 93.14
N ILE A 983 4.68 -36.98 93.40
CA ILE A 983 4.44 -38.41 93.66
C ILE A 983 3.57 -38.58 94.92
N ILE A 984 3.82 -37.82 95.99
CA ILE A 984 2.99 -37.83 97.21
C ILE A 984 1.57 -37.34 96.91
N LYS A 985 1.40 -36.21 96.20
CA LYS A 985 0.07 -35.74 95.74
C LYS A 985 -0.64 -36.76 94.85
N GLN A 986 0.08 -37.44 93.96
CA GLN A 986 -0.46 -38.49 93.11
C GLN A 986 -0.87 -39.73 93.91
N LYS A 987 -0.10 -40.14 94.92
CA LYS A 987 -0.46 -41.22 95.86
C LYS A 987 -1.71 -40.87 96.68
N ILE A 988 -1.81 -39.65 97.21
CA ILE A 988 -2.99 -39.16 97.94
C ILE A 988 -4.23 -39.11 97.03
N ASN A 989 -4.08 -38.65 95.79
CA ASN A 989 -5.18 -38.65 94.82
C ASN A 989 -5.57 -40.07 94.35
N ALA A 990 -4.61 -41.00 94.31
CA ALA A 990 -4.84 -42.41 93.93
C ALA A 990 -5.47 -43.24 95.06
N SER A 991 -5.26 -42.89 96.34
CA SER A 991 -5.99 -43.51 97.45
C SER A 991 -7.45 -43.06 97.55
N ILE A 992 -7.80 -41.90 96.96
CA ILE A 992 -9.17 -41.40 96.90
C ILE A 992 -9.92 -41.94 95.67
N ASN A 993 -9.23 -42.10 94.53
CA ASN A 993 -9.81 -42.60 93.27
C ASN A 993 -9.11 -43.89 92.85
N GLY A 994 -9.66 -45.04 93.25
CA GLY A 994 -9.10 -46.37 93.03
C GLY A 994 -8.94 -46.75 91.54
N SER A 995 -7.79 -46.40 90.94
CA SER A 995 -7.36 -46.92 89.64
C SER A 995 -5.83 -47.04 89.58
N PHE A 996 -5.34 -48.28 89.55
CA PHE A 996 -3.92 -48.59 89.35
C PHE A 996 -3.60 -48.70 87.85
N PHE A 997 -3.27 -47.58 87.20
CA PHE A 997 -2.57 -47.60 85.91
C PHE A 997 -1.57 -46.44 85.80
N VAL A 998 -0.28 -46.76 85.95
CA VAL A 998 0.82 -45.84 85.65
C VAL A 998 1.18 -45.99 84.17
N SER A 999 0.90 -44.96 83.37
CA SER A 999 1.33 -44.94 81.97
C SER A 999 2.84 -44.66 81.87
N ALA A 1000 3.55 -45.49 81.11
CA ALA A 1000 4.99 -45.36 80.93
C ALA A 1000 5.37 -44.02 80.26
N THR A 1001 6.27 -43.27 80.89
CA THR A 1001 6.78 -42.00 80.37
C THR A 1001 7.60 -42.24 79.09
N PRO A 1002 7.25 -41.65 77.92
CA PRO A 1002 8.07 -41.81 76.73
C PRO A 1002 9.45 -41.17 76.91
N ARG A 1003 10.52 -41.88 76.51
CA ARG A 1003 11.87 -41.32 76.39
C ARG A 1003 11.84 -40.13 75.43
N LYS A 1004 11.84 -38.91 75.96
CA LYS A 1004 12.08 -37.70 75.15
C LYS A 1004 13.50 -37.76 74.57
N SER A 1005 13.61 -37.68 73.25
CA SER A 1005 14.87 -37.44 72.55
C SER A 1005 15.53 -36.15 73.03
N ARG A 1006 16.87 -36.09 73.03
CA ARG A 1006 17.59 -34.82 73.23
C ARG A 1006 17.19 -33.85 72.11
N PRO A 1007 16.66 -32.65 72.41
CA PRO A 1007 16.30 -31.70 71.38
C PRO A 1007 17.56 -31.10 70.75
N ALA A 1008 17.79 -31.36 69.46
CA ALA A 1008 18.79 -30.64 68.69
C ALA A 1008 18.30 -29.20 68.47
N PHE A 1009 19.01 -28.22 69.04
CA PHE A 1009 18.56 -26.83 69.03
C PHE A 1009 19.14 -26.06 67.83
N ALA A 1010 18.28 -25.77 66.85
CA ALA A 1010 18.54 -24.79 65.81
C ALA A 1010 17.73 -23.51 66.13
N PRO A 1011 18.34 -22.31 66.17
CA PRO A 1011 17.64 -21.07 66.49
C PRO A 1011 16.75 -20.61 65.32
N ASP A 1012 15.56 -21.19 65.21
CA ASP A 1012 14.48 -20.66 64.36
C ASP A 1012 14.08 -19.25 64.86
N TRP A 1013 14.00 -18.29 63.93
CA TRP A 1013 13.55 -16.92 64.21
C TRP A 1013 12.15 -16.86 64.86
N VAL A 1014 11.30 -17.86 64.58
CA VAL A 1014 9.97 -17.99 65.16
C VAL A 1014 9.88 -19.29 65.97
N LEU A 1015 9.93 -19.16 67.30
CA LEU A 1015 9.53 -20.22 68.22
C LEU A 1015 8.02 -20.47 68.05
N ARG A 1016 7.65 -21.46 67.25
CA ARG A 1016 6.25 -21.90 67.11
C ARG A 1016 5.76 -22.43 68.47
N LYS A 1017 4.47 -22.24 68.79
CA LYS A 1017 3.88 -22.63 70.10
C LYS A 1017 4.08 -24.11 70.44
N ASP A 1018 4.15 -24.95 69.43
CA ASP A 1018 4.46 -26.38 69.46
C ASP A 1018 5.88 -26.68 70.00
N LYS A 1019 6.91 -25.91 69.64
CA LYS A 1019 8.28 -26.06 70.16
C LYS A 1019 8.47 -25.47 71.57
N LEU A 1020 7.54 -24.66 72.06
CA LEU A 1020 7.65 -23.99 73.37
C LEU A 1020 7.46 -24.93 74.58
N LYS A 1021 6.87 -26.12 74.38
CA LYS A 1021 6.58 -27.07 75.48
C LYS A 1021 7.81 -27.75 76.06
N ASP A 1022 8.91 -27.87 75.32
CA ASP A 1022 10.15 -28.49 75.80
C ASP A 1022 11.08 -27.50 76.54
N ILE A 1023 10.73 -26.22 76.53
CA ILE A 1023 11.50 -25.08 77.06
C ILE A 1023 11.09 -24.74 78.51
N MET A 1024 10.02 -25.34 79.02
CA MET A 1024 9.38 -24.98 80.30
C MET A 1024 9.98 -25.65 81.55
N ASP A 1025 10.93 -26.57 81.42
CA ASP A 1025 11.58 -27.27 82.55
C ASP A 1025 12.74 -26.41 83.11
N PRO A 1026 12.64 -25.88 84.34
CA PRO A 1026 13.67 -25.04 84.93
C PRO A 1026 15.01 -25.76 85.13
N LEU A 1027 14.98 -27.07 85.42
CA LEU A 1027 16.20 -27.84 85.67
C LEU A 1027 16.99 -28.03 84.36
N ARG A 1028 16.31 -28.42 83.28
CA ARG A 1028 16.94 -28.52 81.95
C ARG A 1028 17.46 -27.17 81.45
N ALA A 1029 16.74 -26.09 81.72
CA ALA A 1029 17.14 -24.76 81.30
C ALA A 1029 18.46 -24.31 81.97
N ILE A 1030 18.63 -24.53 83.29
CA ILE A 1030 19.90 -24.22 83.97
C ILE A 1030 21.00 -25.25 83.67
N GLN A 1031 20.65 -26.53 83.44
CA GLN A 1031 21.60 -27.55 82.99
C GLN A 1031 22.24 -27.15 81.66
N MET A 1032 21.46 -26.67 80.70
CA MET A 1032 21.96 -26.19 79.41
C MET A 1032 22.99 -25.05 79.56
N VAL A 1033 22.83 -24.15 80.54
CA VAL A 1033 23.82 -23.08 80.82
C VAL A 1033 25.14 -23.68 81.34
N ALA A 1034 25.07 -24.69 82.21
CA ALA A 1034 26.25 -25.41 82.68
C ALA A 1034 26.90 -26.19 81.52
N ASP A 1035 26.11 -26.88 80.69
CA ASP A 1035 26.57 -27.63 79.53
C ASP A 1035 27.25 -26.72 78.48
N THR A 1036 26.84 -25.45 78.31
CA THR A 1036 27.53 -24.49 77.42
C THR A 1036 28.92 -24.06 77.92
N LEU A 1037 29.17 -24.13 79.22
CA LEU A 1037 30.48 -23.82 79.82
C LEU A 1037 31.37 -25.08 79.97
N CYS A 1038 30.75 -26.26 80.08
CA CYS A 1038 31.42 -27.53 80.30
C CYS A 1038 32.50 -27.93 79.25
N PRO A 1039 32.36 -27.71 77.92
CA PRO A 1039 33.40 -28.08 76.95
C PRO A 1039 34.66 -27.20 76.98
N TYR A 1040 34.75 -26.24 77.89
CA TYR A 1040 35.90 -25.35 78.11
C TYR A 1040 36.35 -25.32 79.58
N SER A 1041 36.00 -26.36 80.35
CA SER A 1041 36.43 -26.58 81.75
C SER A 1041 37.79 -27.26 81.84
#